data_AF-A0A2A2RSB0-F1
#
_entry.id   AF-A0A2A2RSB0-F1
#
_cell.length_a   1.000
_cell.length_b   1.000
_cell.length_c   1.000
_cell.angle_alpha   90.00
_cell.angle_beta   90.00
_cell.angle_gamma   90.00
#
_symmetry.space_group_name_H-M   'P 1'
#
loop_
_entity.id
_entity.type
_entity.pdbx_description
1 polymer ?
#
loop_
_entity_poly.entity_id
_entity_poly.type
_entity_poly.pdbx_seq_one_letter_code
_entity_poly.pdbx_strand_id
1 'polypeptide(L)'
;MTPITADQGRLLTRAPRAQPSREQLFIFGEWVLVWGLAATLAGTTLCLGGYLAETMQVTAWAVFGLAMLAGTLWLIRPDSQPVPLNWAVLLPVPFLLYALASVLWLAPAQWLAWREWLLWLQMWVIFGLGLHFGRGPRHTWVLVGTFILLGVIGVILAAYQRYVDPRWLMLGWVHGWTQAQYFLGRSAGMFGIPNSLAGLLELMAPLCWALALMRSYQLKVRLFCGGLGALLVFALVLSGSRGGWISLALTFLLWALLAGRNWRRRLVGFTLIFVLTAVGLGVLDRFSVHAHERIQPFLDGRFELTRPMIWKVAGQIWSDHPWLGGGAAAYNVLFDQYRPRGFTDEPIWAHNDYLNTLSDYGLVGFAWWLLAALGLLALGWRAVQKARRGEVLAEAFFSHWPARLGLFLGLVAFALHLAVDFHTKIPALAMASALVLALLLRDEAWLLRPLRPALTRRLGLALALGSLGIATQLAAPLYQAEAHRYSARRLIDQYAATGRGERRLITLNALNNFSAAVKIDPTNGQAWADLSYATVQTWHVQAGDLRALGRRAEQQADRALALAPLMAEFWVRKGVALDMQARPAEGEICFKQALQLAPQSRAWWYYYAYHLSEWPERKGEALRAVETSLSLDPSFSTAVLLRQQLVAPR
;
A
#
# COMPACT_ATOMS: atom_id res chain seq x y z
N MET A 1 7.18 -17.43 -85.43
CA MET A 1 7.45 -18.84 -85.07
C MET A 1 8.42 -18.84 -83.90
N THR A 2 7.97 -19.32 -82.75
CA THR A 2 8.78 -19.64 -81.56
C THR A 2 9.86 -20.69 -81.88
N PRO A 3 10.97 -20.69 -81.13
CA PRO A 3 11.11 -21.75 -80.15
C PRO A 3 11.57 -21.27 -78.77
N ILE A 4 10.77 -21.68 -77.79
CA ILE A 4 11.07 -22.17 -76.44
C ILE A 4 12.55 -22.09 -76.02
N THR A 5 12.84 -21.27 -75.02
CA THR A 5 14.03 -21.46 -74.15
C THR A 5 13.61 -21.51 -72.69
N ALA A 6 13.95 -22.67 -72.11
CA ALA A 6 14.13 -23.05 -70.72
C ALA A 6 13.65 -22.11 -69.61
N ASP A 7 12.62 -22.60 -68.92
CA ASP A 7 12.29 -22.38 -67.53
C ASP A 7 13.54 -22.54 -66.62
N GLN A 8 14.13 -21.42 -66.19
CA GLN A 8 15.04 -21.40 -65.05
C GLN A 8 14.24 -20.99 -63.82
N GLY A 9 13.90 -22.01 -63.02
CA GLY A 9 13.28 -21.85 -61.73
C GLY A 9 14.01 -20.81 -60.88
N ARG A 10 13.34 -19.69 -60.62
CA ARG A 10 13.69 -18.77 -59.53
C ARG A 10 13.47 -19.53 -58.22
N LEU A 11 14.50 -20.22 -57.78
CA LEU A 11 14.72 -20.51 -56.36
C LEU A 11 14.66 -19.17 -55.62
N LEU A 12 13.50 -18.86 -55.07
CA LEU A 12 13.32 -17.87 -54.02
C LEU A 12 14.05 -18.38 -52.78
N THR A 13 15.39 -18.27 -52.78
CA THR A 13 16.18 -18.31 -51.57
C THR A 13 15.72 -17.12 -50.73
N ARG A 14 14.79 -17.36 -49.80
CA ARG A 14 14.53 -16.44 -48.69
C ARG A 14 15.89 -16.14 -48.07
N ALA A 15 16.41 -14.95 -48.29
CA ALA A 15 17.59 -14.46 -47.60
C ALA A 15 17.39 -14.72 -46.10
N PRO A 16 18.35 -15.32 -45.39
CA PRO A 16 18.23 -15.55 -43.96
C PRO A 16 17.94 -14.21 -43.29
N ARG A 17 16.86 -14.14 -42.49
CA ARG A 17 16.54 -12.94 -41.71
C ARG A 17 17.79 -12.56 -40.92
N ALA A 18 18.39 -11.41 -41.25
CA ALA A 18 19.55 -10.91 -40.54
C ALA A 18 19.23 -10.88 -39.03
N GLN A 19 20.10 -11.49 -38.21
CA GLN A 19 19.93 -11.45 -36.77
C GLN A 19 19.93 -9.98 -36.31
N PRO A 20 19.01 -9.59 -35.41
CA PRO A 20 18.95 -8.21 -34.95
C PRO A 20 20.26 -7.81 -34.26
N SER A 21 20.71 -6.58 -34.51
CA SER A 21 21.92 -6.06 -33.87
C SER A 21 21.70 -5.89 -32.36
N ARG A 22 22.78 -5.89 -31.56
CA ARG A 22 22.70 -5.62 -30.10
C ARG A 22 22.00 -4.31 -29.79
N GLU A 23 22.17 -3.31 -30.64
CA GLU A 23 21.50 -2.01 -30.52
C GLU A 23 19.99 -2.12 -30.77
N GLN A 24 19.56 -2.86 -31.79
CA GLN A 24 18.14 -3.12 -32.04
C GLN A 24 17.49 -3.88 -30.88
N LEU A 25 18.18 -4.89 -30.32
CA LEU A 25 17.72 -5.61 -29.13
C LEU A 25 17.63 -4.69 -27.90
N PHE A 26 18.61 -3.80 -27.72
CA PHE A 26 18.60 -2.84 -26.61
C PHE A 26 17.40 -1.89 -26.71
N ILE A 27 17.18 -1.28 -27.89
CA ILE A 27 16.05 -0.37 -28.14
C ILE A 27 14.72 -1.09 -27.93
N PHE A 28 14.58 -2.31 -28.46
CA PHE A 28 13.38 -3.12 -28.26
C PHE A 28 13.14 -3.40 -26.77
N GLY A 29 14.17 -3.82 -26.04
CA GLY A 29 14.06 -4.08 -24.61
C GLY A 29 13.75 -2.84 -23.79
N GLU A 30 14.25 -1.66 -24.17
CA GLU A 30 13.89 -0.39 -23.51
C GLU A 30 12.39 -0.09 -23.67
N TRP A 31 11.81 -0.34 -24.85
CA TRP A 31 10.37 -0.23 -25.06
C TRP A 31 9.58 -1.24 -24.23
N VAL A 32 10.02 -2.49 -24.17
CA VAL A 32 9.39 -3.53 -23.32
C VAL A 32 9.41 -3.10 -21.85
N LEU A 33 10.51 -2.53 -21.36
CA LEU A 33 10.59 -1.97 -20.01
C LEU A 33 9.58 -0.85 -19.78
N VAL A 34 9.49 0.12 -20.69
CA VAL A 34 8.60 1.28 -20.55
C VAL A 34 7.14 0.86 -20.56
N TRP A 35 6.74 0.01 -21.51
CA TRP A 35 5.38 -0.54 -21.55
C TRP A 35 5.09 -1.42 -20.34
N GLY A 36 6.06 -2.19 -19.88
CA GLY A 36 5.96 -2.98 -18.66
C GLY A 36 5.77 -2.12 -17.41
N LEU A 37 6.51 -1.02 -17.27
CA LEU A 37 6.33 -0.05 -16.16
C LEU A 37 4.93 0.57 -16.20
N ALA A 38 4.48 1.00 -17.38
CA ALA A 38 3.14 1.54 -17.58
C ALA A 38 2.04 0.51 -17.23
N ALA A 39 2.17 -0.71 -17.73
CA ALA A 39 1.23 -1.79 -17.48
C ALA A 39 1.21 -2.21 -16.00
N THR A 40 2.38 -2.24 -15.35
CA THR A 40 2.47 -2.56 -13.91
C THR A 40 1.80 -1.48 -13.08
N LEU A 41 2.12 -0.20 -13.32
CA LEU A 41 1.47 0.90 -12.61
C LEU A 41 -0.06 0.87 -12.81
N ALA A 42 -0.52 0.70 -14.05
CA ALA A 42 -1.95 0.66 -14.35
C ALA A 42 -2.64 -0.56 -13.73
N GLY A 43 -2.08 -1.76 -13.89
CA GLY A 43 -2.63 -3.00 -13.34
C GLY A 43 -2.71 -2.97 -11.82
N THR A 44 -1.63 -2.56 -11.14
CA THR A 44 -1.63 -2.42 -9.68
C THR A 44 -2.63 -1.37 -9.21
N THR A 45 -2.76 -0.23 -9.91
CA THR A 45 -3.73 0.82 -9.55
C THR A 45 -5.17 0.35 -9.71
N LEU A 46 -5.49 -0.31 -10.84
CA LEU A 46 -6.84 -0.79 -11.16
C LEU A 46 -7.25 -2.03 -10.35
N CYS A 47 -6.32 -2.65 -9.63
CA CYS A 47 -6.59 -3.75 -8.70
C CYS A 47 -6.54 -3.27 -7.24
N LEU A 48 -7.38 -2.28 -6.91
CA LEU A 48 -7.50 -1.71 -5.56
C LEU A 48 -6.17 -1.17 -5.00
N GLY A 49 -5.34 -0.59 -5.86
CA GLY A 49 -4.01 -0.08 -5.48
C GLY A 49 -2.96 -1.14 -5.18
N GLY A 50 -3.24 -2.41 -5.45
CA GLY A 50 -2.32 -3.52 -5.20
C GLY A 50 -2.37 -4.07 -3.79
N TYR A 51 -3.39 -3.74 -3.00
CA TYR A 51 -3.45 -4.11 -1.58
C TYR A 51 -3.70 -5.61 -1.33
N LEU A 52 -4.36 -6.30 -2.26
CA LEU A 52 -4.67 -7.74 -2.13
C LEU A 52 -3.41 -8.59 -2.32
N ALA A 53 -3.25 -9.67 -1.55
CA ALA A 53 -2.09 -10.56 -1.62
C ALA A 53 -1.90 -11.16 -3.03
N GLU A 54 -2.99 -11.52 -3.71
CA GLU A 54 -2.99 -12.01 -5.09
C GLU A 54 -2.45 -10.95 -6.06
N THR A 55 -2.80 -9.69 -5.83
CA THR A 55 -2.34 -8.58 -6.66
C THR A 55 -0.90 -8.19 -6.33
N MET A 56 -0.50 -8.26 -5.06
CA MET A 56 0.88 -8.05 -4.64
C MET A 56 1.81 -9.10 -5.27
N GLN A 57 1.37 -10.35 -5.39
CA GLN A 57 2.12 -11.39 -6.09
C GLN A 57 2.36 -11.01 -7.56
N VAL A 58 1.31 -10.63 -8.29
CA VAL A 58 1.41 -10.21 -9.70
C VAL A 58 2.30 -8.97 -9.84
N THR A 59 2.13 -8.00 -8.94
CA THR A 59 2.93 -6.77 -8.92
C THR A 59 4.40 -7.08 -8.67
N ALA A 60 4.73 -7.94 -7.72
CA ALA A 60 6.11 -8.31 -7.43
C ALA A 60 6.78 -9.02 -8.61
N TRP A 61 6.08 -9.97 -9.25
CA TRP A 61 6.57 -10.61 -10.48
C TRP A 61 6.81 -9.61 -11.60
N ALA A 62 5.91 -8.65 -11.79
CA ALA A 62 6.08 -7.61 -12.78
C ALA A 62 7.28 -6.71 -12.46
N VAL A 63 7.39 -6.20 -11.23
CA VAL A 63 8.50 -5.31 -10.82
C VAL A 63 9.86 -6.00 -10.93
N PHE A 64 10.00 -7.21 -10.38
CA PHE A 64 11.27 -7.93 -10.42
C PHE A 64 11.57 -8.52 -11.80
N GLY A 65 10.55 -8.85 -12.60
CA GLY A 65 10.73 -9.21 -14.01
C GLY A 65 11.27 -8.05 -14.84
N LEU A 66 10.78 -6.83 -14.61
CA LEU A 66 11.32 -5.62 -15.24
C LEU A 66 12.73 -5.31 -14.74
N ALA A 67 13.01 -5.49 -13.45
CA ALA A 67 14.35 -5.36 -12.91
C ALA A 67 15.33 -6.37 -13.54
N MET A 68 14.88 -7.61 -13.73
CA MET A 68 15.65 -8.65 -14.41
C MET A 68 15.95 -8.27 -15.86
N LEU A 69 14.94 -7.83 -16.61
CA LEU A 69 15.10 -7.34 -17.98
C LEU A 69 16.09 -6.17 -18.03
N ALA A 70 15.98 -5.21 -17.12
CA ALA A 70 16.92 -4.09 -17.00
C ALA A 70 18.37 -4.57 -16.77
N GLY A 71 18.56 -5.57 -15.90
CA GLY A 71 19.86 -6.20 -15.68
C GLY A 71 20.42 -6.84 -16.96
N THR A 72 19.57 -7.54 -17.72
CA THR A 72 19.93 -8.10 -19.03
C THR A 72 20.30 -7.03 -20.04
N LEU A 73 19.58 -5.90 -20.07
CA LEU A 73 19.89 -4.79 -20.97
C LEU A 73 21.22 -4.12 -20.63
N TRP A 74 21.60 -4.04 -19.35
CA TRP A 74 22.93 -3.58 -18.94
C TRP A 74 24.04 -4.56 -19.35
N LEU A 75 23.76 -5.86 -19.40
CA LEU A 75 24.72 -6.88 -19.85
C LEU A 75 25.01 -6.81 -21.35
N ILE A 76 23.98 -6.60 -22.17
CA ILE A 76 24.11 -6.60 -23.64
C ILE A 76 24.46 -5.23 -24.23
N ARG A 77 24.57 -4.19 -23.40
CA ARG A 77 24.81 -2.82 -23.86
C ARG A 77 26.17 -2.70 -24.56
N PRO A 78 26.26 -1.97 -25.70
CA PRO A 78 27.53 -1.72 -26.38
C PRO A 78 28.54 -0.96 -25.50
N ASP A 79 29.81 -1.36 -25.54
CA ASP A 79 30.90 -0.70 -24.77
C ASP A 79 31.14 0.76 -25.21
N SER A 80 30.76 1.10 -26.44
CA SER A 80 30.79 2.46 -26.98
C SER A 80 29.76 3.40 -26.34
N GLN A 81 28.83 2.88 -25.53
CA GLN A 81 27.77 3.65 -24.87
C GLN A 81 27.72 3.37 -23.35
N PRO A 82 28.62 3.94 -22.54
CA PRO A 82 28.65 3.69 -21.10
C PRO A 82 27.33 4.11 -20.44
N VAL A 83 26.84 3.30 -19.49
CA VAL A 83 25.68 3.66 -18.66
C VAL A 83 26.13 4.65 -17.59
N PRO A 84 25.60 5.87 -17.56
CA PRO A 84 25.76 6.71 -16.39
C PRO A 84 24.86 6.20 -15.26
N LEU A 85 25.45 5.93 -14.09
CA LEU A 85 24.70 5.74 -12.86
C LEU A 85 24.16 7.09 -12.39
N ASN A 86 22.86 7.20 -12.20
CA ASN A 86 22.28 8.31 -11.46
C ASN A 86 22.44 8.03 -9.96
N TRP A 87 23.34 8.74 -9.29
CA TRP A 87 23.66 8.45 -7.88
C TRP A 87 22.51 8.76 -6.91
N ALA A 88 21.44 9.44 -7.35
CA ALA A 88 20.24 9.62 -6.55
C ALA A 88 19.63 8.27 -6.10
N VAL A 89 19.83 7.20 -6.88
CA VAL A 89 19.38 5.84 -6.54
C VAL A 89 20.02 5.30 -5.25
N LEU A 90 21.14 5.86 -4.82
CA LEU A 90 21.86 5.40 -3.63
C LEU A 90 21.33 6.02 -2.32
N LEU A 91 20.59 7.14 -2.36
CA LEU A 91 20.12 7.80 -1.14
C LEU A 91 19.23 6.92 -0.25
N PRO A 92 18.29 6.11 -0.79
CA PRO A 92 17.46 5.23 0.03
C PRO A 92 18.17 3.97 0.56
N VAL A 93 19.36 3.63 0.04
CA VAL A 93 20.03 2.36 0.35
C VAL A 93 20.34 2.17 1.84
N PRO A 94 20.86 3.18 2.58
CA PRO A 94 21.05 3.04 4.03
C PRO A 94 19.78 2.67 4.78
N PHE A 95 18.64 3.28 4.43
CA PHE A 95 17.35 2.91 5.02
C PHE A 95 16.94 1.49 4.65
N LEU A 96 17.09 1.07 3.38
CA LEU A 96 16.73 -0.29 2.95
C LEU A 96 17.56 -1.37 3.66
N LEU A 97 18.85 -1.11 3.89
CA LEU A 97 19.73 -2.00 4.65
C LEU A 97 19.35 -2.03 6.13
N TYR A 98 19.01 -0.88 6.72
CA TYR A 98 18.51 -0.82 8.08
C TYR A 98 17.16 -1.54 8.23
N ALA A 99 16.24 -1.34 7.28
CA ALA A 99 14.95 -2.01 7.28
C ALA A 99 15.12 -3.53 7.13
N LEU A 100 16.06 -4.00 6.29
CA LEU A 100 16.42 -5.41 6.20
C LEU A 100 16.97 -5.94 7.52
N ALA A 101 17.86 -5.19 8.16
CA ALA A 101 18.39 -5.53 9.48
C ALA A 101 17.27 -5.68 10.52
N SER A 102 16.31 -4.75 10.51
CA SER A 102 15.13 -4.79 11.37
C SER A 102 14.27 -6.03 11.12
N VAL A 103 14.05 -6.42 9.86
CA VAL A 103 13.34 -7.67 9.51
C VAL A 103 14.03 -8.89 10.10
N LEU A 104 15.37 -8.96 9.99
CA LEU A 104 16.14 -10.14 10.38
C LEU A 104 16.29 -10.29 11.90
N TRP A 105 16.37 -9.17 12.64
CA TRP A 105 16.80 -9.20 14.04
C TRP A 105 15.81 -8.60 15.04
N LEU A 106 14.90 -7.74 14.60
CA LEU A 106 14.03 -6.96 15.51
C LEU A 106 12.54 -7.24 15.32
N ALA A 107 12.13 -7.67 14.12
CA ALA A 107 10.73 -7.82 13.78
C ALA A 107 10.01 -8.81 14.72
N PRO A 108 8.89 -8.40 15.35
CA PRO A 108 8.11 -9.27 16.21
C PRO A 108 7.29 -10.31 15.43
N ALA A 109 7.13 -10.10 14.10
CA ALA A 109 6.49 -11.03 13.17
C ALA A 109 7.18 -10.95 11.80
N GLN A 110 8.06 -11.91 11.49
CA GLN A 110 8.91 -11.86 10.30
C GLN A 110 8.13 -11.84 8.97
N TRP A 111 7.00 -12.54 8.86
CA TRP A 111 6.21 -12.58 7.61
C TRP A 111 5.60 -11.21 7.25
N LEU A 112 5.19 -10.42 8.26
CA LEU A 112 4.72 -9.05 8.06
C LEU A 112 5.88 -8.11 7.69
N ALA A 113 7.00 -8.27 8.40
CA ALA A 113 8.21 -7.48 8.16
C ALA A 113 8.76 -7.67 6.74
N TRP A 114 8.82 -8.92 6.25
CA TRP A 114 9.23 -9.21 4.87
C TRP A 114 8.30 -8.58 3.84
N ARG A 115 6.99 -8.59 4.08
CA ARG A 115 6.01 -7.94 3.20
C ARG A 115 6.26 -6.43 3.09
N GLU A 116 6.52 -5.78 4.23
CA GLU A 116 6.82 -4.35 4.26
C GLU A 116 8.17 -4.03 3.60
N TRP A 117 9.20 -4.83 3.85
CA TRP A 117 10.50 -4.64 3.21
C TRP A 117 10.44 -4.82 1.68
N LEU A 118 9.68 -5.81 1.20
CA LEU A 118 9.44 -6.01 -0.23
C LEU A 118 8.75 -4.80 -0.86
N LEU A 119 7.87 -4.10 -0.14
CA LEU A 119 7.23 -2.90 -0.63
C LEU A 119 8.24 -1.75 -0.80
N TRP A 120 9.09 -1.52 0.22
CA TRP A 120 10.18 -0.54 0.13
C TRP A 120 11.16 -0.86 -1.00
N LEU A 121 11.51 -2.14 -1.15
CA LEU A 121 12.39 -2.59 -2.22
C LEU A 121 11.77 -2.37 -3.61
N GLN A 122 10.50 -2.73 -3.80
CA GLN A 122 9.80 -2.52 -5.08
C GLN A 122 9.71 -1.03 -5.44
N MET A 123 9.43 -0.17 -4.46
CA MET A 123 9.45 1.28 -4.65
C MET A 123 10.82 1.77 -5.12
N TRP A 124 11.91 1.30 -4.49
CA TRP A 124 13.28 1.63 -4.86
C TRP A 124 13.68 1.09 -6.24
N VAL A 125 13.27 -0.14 -6.59
CA VAL A 125 13.48 -0.73 -7.91
C VAL A 125 12.80 0.12 -8.98
N ILE A 126 11.54 0.49 -8.78
CA ILE A 126 10.79 1.33 -9.74
C ILE A 126 11.43 2.71 -9.89
N PHE A 127 11.89 3.31 -8.79
CA PHE A 127 12.66 4.55 -8.83
C PHE A 127 13.95 4.40 -9.67
N GLY A 128 14.72 3.33 -9.42
CA GLY A 128 15.93 3.01 -10.17
C GLY A 128 15.67 2.77 -11.66
N LEU A 129 14.62 2.04 -12.01
CA LEU A 129 14.22 1.81 -13.41
C LEU A 129 13.86 3.12 -14.11
N GLY A 130 13.06 3.97 -13.47
CA GLY A 130 12.66 5.28 -14.03
C GLY A 130 13.82 6.27 -14.22
N LEU A 131 14.89 6.14 -13.42
CA LEU A 131 16.09 6.98 -13.57
C LEU A 131 16.97 6.57 -14.77
N HIS A 132 17.04 5.27 -15.07
CA HIS A 132 18.05 4.72 -15.98
C HIS A 132 17.51 4.31 -17.35
N PHE A 133 16.21 4.02 -17.48
CA PHE A 133 15.58 3.55 -18.72
C PHE A 133 14.44 4.47 -19.17
N GLY A 134 14.07 4.39 -20.45
CA GLY A 134 12.91 5.11 -20.97
C GLY A 134 13.09 6.63 -20.99
N ARG A 135 14.31 7.10 -21.29
CA ARG A 135 14.67 8.52 -21.19
C ARG A 135 14.29 9.35 -22.43
N GLY A 136 13.98 8.67 -23.54
CA GLY A 136 13.51 9.31 -24.76
C GLY A 136 12.16 10.03 -24.59
N PRO A 137 11.87 11.07 -25.40
CA PRO A 137 10.60 11.82 -25.32
C PRO A 137 9.37 10.92 -25.48
N ARG A 138 9.41 9.96 -26.41
CA ARG A 138 8.29 9.03 -26.65
C ARG A 138 8.04 8.11 -25.45
N HIS A 139 9.10 7.58 -24.85
CA HIS A 139 9.02 6.77 -23.63
C HIS A 139 8.38 7.55 -22.48
N THR A 140 8.79 8.81 -22.32
CA THR A 140 8.25 9.73 -21.30
C THR A 140 6.75 9.93 -21.46
N TRP A 141 6.30 10.13 -22.70
CA TRP A 141 4.88 10.31 -23.00
C TRP A 141 4.05 9.05 -22.77
N VAL A 142 4.61 7.85 -22.90
CA VAL A 142 3.91 6.62 -22.48
C VAL A 142 3.67 6.65 -20.98
N LEU A 143 4.71 6.89 -20.17
CA LEU A 143 4.58 6.93 -18.71
C LEU A 143 3.61 8.03 -18.26
N VAL A 144 3.79 9.27 -18.74
CA VAL A 144 2.90 10.39 -18.39
C VAL A 144 1.48 10.16 -18.93
N GLY A 145 1.33 9.58 -20.12
CA GLY A 145 0.05 9.19 -20.69
C GLY A 145 -0.69 8.19 -19.81
N THR A 146 0.03 7.20 -19.23
CA THR A 146 -0.53 6.28 -18.25
C THR A 146 -1.04 7.01 -17.01
N PHE A 147 -0.28 7.95 -16.45
CA PHE A 147 -0.76 8.78 -15.34
C PHE A 147 -2.04 9.54 -15.71
N ILE A 148 -2.05 10.24 -16.85
CA ILE A 148 -3.22 10.98 -17.34
C ILE A 148 -4.43 10.05 -17.46
N LEU A 149 -4.24 8.87 -18.06
CA LEU A 149 -5.30 7.88 -18.21
C LEU A 149 -5.86 7.43 -16.86
N LEU A 150 -4.99 7.09 -15.90
CA LEU A 150 -5.40 6.70 -14.56
C LEU A 150 -6.12 7.84 -13.83
N GLY A 151 -5.66 9.08 -13.97
CA GLY A 151 -6.33 10.26 -13.42
C GLY A 151 -7.74 10.42 -14.00
N VAL A 152 -7.90 10.31 -15.32
CA VAL A 152 -9.21 10.40 -16.00
C VAL A 152 -10.13 9.26 -15.58
N ILE A 153 -9.64 8.02 -15.54
CA ILE A 153 -10.40 6.87 -15.01
C ILE A 153 -10.82 7.14 -13.57
N GLY A 154 -9.92 7.67 -12.73
CA GLY A 154 -10.21 8.07 -11.36
C GLY A 154 -11.32 9.11 -11.26
N VAL A 155 -11.33 10.12 -12.13
CA VAL A 155 -12.41 11.12 -12.21
C VAL A 155 -13.74 10.47 -12.57
N ILE A 156 -13.76 9.64 -13.61
CA ILE A 156 -14.97 8.95 -14.07
C ILE A 156 -15.54 8.06 -12.95
N LEU A 157 -14.69 7.22 -12.34
CA LEU A 157 -15.11 6.33 -11.27
C LEU A 157 -15.52 7.09 -10.02
N ALA A 158 -14.86 8.20 -9.71
CA ALA A 158 -15.27 9.03 -8.57
C ALA A 158 -16.65 9.65 -8.78
N ALA A 159 -16.94 10.13 -9.99
CA ALA A 159 -18.27 10.62 -10.35
C ALA A 159 -19.31 9.49 -10.33
N TYR A 160 -18.97 8.31 -10.87
CA TYR A 160 -19.85 7.15 -10.87
C TYR A 160 -20.22 6.70 -9.45
N GLN A 161 -19.22 6.55 -8.57
CA GLN A 161 -19.46 6.22 -7.16
C GLN A 161 -20.27 7.31 -6.45
N ARG A 162 -20.07 8.58 -6.79
CA ARG A 162 -20.80 9.67 -6.13
C ARG A 162 -22.26 9.76 -6.56
N TYR A 163 -22.53 9.62 -7.86
CA TYR A 163 -23.81 10.02 -8.45
C TYR A 163 -24.62 8.85 -9.02
N VAL A 164 -24.02 7.67 -9.21
CA VAL A 164 -24.68 6.51 -9.83
C VAL A 164 -24.82 5.35 -8.85
N ASP A 165 -23.71 4.80 -8.35
CA ASP A 165 -23.73 3.69 -7.38
C ASP A 165 -22.69 3.88 -6.26
N PRO A 166 -23.11 4.41 -5.10
CA PRO A 166 -22.24 4.60 -3.93
C PRO A 166 -21.65 3.31 -3.35
N ARG A 167 -22.23 2.15 -3.67
CA ARG A 167 -21.76 0.85 -3.19
C ARG A 167 -20.75 0.21 -4.14
N TRP A 168 -20.55 0.77 -5.33
CA TRP A 168 -19.67 0.21 -6.32
C TRP A 168 -18.20 0.25 -5.86
N LEU A 169 -17.54 -0.89 -5.97
CA LEU A 169 -16.14 -1.07 -5.62
C LEU A 169 -15.42 -1.74 -6.80
N MET A 170 -14.21 -1.26 -7.11
CA MET A 170 -13.36 -1.89 -8.11
C MET A 170 -13.08 -3.35 -7.73
N LEU A 171 -13.18 -4.27 -8.69
CA LEU A 171 -13.17 -5.73 -8.47
C LEU A 171 -14.29 -6.29 -7.57
N GLY A 172 -15.27 -5.47 -7.18
CA GLY A 172 -16.41 -5.90 -6.36
C GLY A 172 -17.26 -6.96 -7.06
N TRP A 173 -17.41 -6.87 -8.38
CA TRP A 173 -18.14 -7.85 -9.20
C TRP A 173 -17.47 -9.24 -9.24
N VAL A 174 -16.13 -9.31 -9.13
CA VAL A 174 -15.39 -10.58 -9.11
C VAL A 174 -15.59 -11.31 -7.78
N HIS A 175 -15.70 -10.56 -6.69
CA HIS A 175 -15.65 -11.11 -5.34
C HIS A 175 -16.94 -10.94 -4.52
N GLY A 176 -17.99 -10.36 -5.11
CA GLY A 176 -19.23 -10.02 -4.44
C GLY A 176 -19.09 -8.90 -3.39
N TRP A 177 -18.10 -8.01 -3.53
CA TRP A 177 -17.87 -6.93 -2.56
C TRP A 177 -18.60 -5.66 -2.94
N THR A 178 -18.90 -4.88 -1.91
CA THR A 178 -19.39 -3.51 -2.02
C THR A 178 -18.51 -2.60 -1.19
N GLN A 179 -18.60 -1.29 -1.46
CA GLN A 179 -17.88 -0.27 -0.72
C GLN A 179 -18.19 -0.35 0.78
N ALA A 180 -17.19 -0.11 1.62
CA ALA A 180 -17.36 -0.10 3.06
C ALA A 180 -18.41 0.93 3.48
N GLN A 181 -19.28 0.56 4.43
CA GLN A 181 -20.43 1.40 4.81
C GLN A 181 -20.02 2.81 5.26
N TYR A 182 -18.92 2.92 6.01
CA TYR A 182 -18.39 4.20 6.49
C TYR A 182 -17.72 5.05 5.39
N PHE A 183 -17.51 4.50 4.20
CA PHE A 183 -17.05 5.26 3.02
C PHE A 183 -18.19 5.65 2.08
N LEU A 184 -19.44 5.25 2.33
CA LEU A 184 -20.57 5.63 1.49
C LEU A 184 -20.69 7.16 1.42
N GLY A 185 -20.75 7.69 0.20
CA GLY A 185 -20.74 9.12 -0.08
C GLY A 185 -19.36 9.73 -0.33
N ARG A 186 -18.28 8.98 -0.13
CA ARG A 186 -16.91 9.33 -0.51
C ARG A 186 -16.45 8.45 -1.68
N SER A 187 -15.68 9.01 -2.59
CA SER A 187 -15.22 8.29 -3.78
C SER A 187 -13.81 7.72 -3.61
N ALA A 188 -13.67 6.40 -3.78
CA ALA A 188 -12.39 5.70 -3.76
C ALA A 188 -11.79 5.47 -5.15
N GLY A 189 -12.57 5.71 -6.22
CA GLY A 189 -12.16 5.52 -7.60
C GLY A 189 -11.70 4.08 -7.85
N MET A 190 -10.45 3.93 -8.26
CA MET A 190 -9.79 2.66 -8.55
C MET A 190 -9.32 1.92 -7.28
N PHE A 191 -9.26 2.63 -6.16
CA PHE A 191 -8.82 2.13 -4.87
C PHE A 191 -10.00 1.64 -4.02
N GLY A 192 -9.70 0.96 -2.92
CA GLY A 192 -10.69 0.64 -1.89
C GLY A 192 -10.90 1.75 -0.87
N ILE A 193 -10.01 2.75 -0.83
CA ILE A 193 -9.97 3.78 0.21
C ILE A 193 -9.95 5.17 -0.47
N PRO A 194 -10.85 6.10 -0.09
CA PRO A 194 -10.91 7.44 -0.70
C PRO A 194 -9.63 8.25 -0.60
N ASN A 195 -8.87 8.08 0.49
CA ASN A 195 -7.62 8.82 0.67
C ASN A 195 -6.55 8.39 -0.34
N SER A 196 -6.54 7.13 -0.78
CA SER A 196 -5.57 6.66 -1.78
C SER A 196 -5.82 7.26 -3.16
N LEU A 197 -7.09 7.47 -3.54
CA LEU A 197 -7.42 8.22 -4.74
C LEU A 197 -6.87 9.65 -4.66
N ALA A 198 -7.08 10.31 -3.52
CA ALA A 198 -6.54 11.65 -3.29
C ALA A 198 -5.01 11.71 -3.45
N GLY A 199 -4.28 10.75 -2.87
CA GLY A 199 -2.82 10.67 -3.01
C GLY A 199 -2.34 10.56 -4.46
N LEU A 200 -3.04 9.79 -5.31
CA LEU A 200 -2.74 9.72 -6.75
C LEU A 200 -2.98 11.06 -7.45
N LEU A 201 -4.12 11.70 -7.17
CA LEU A 201 -4.51 12.97 -7.79
C LEU A 201 -3.55 14.10 -7.40
N GLU A 202 -3.04 14.11 -6.17
CA GLU A 202 -2.05 15.08 -5.69
C GLU A 202 -0.70 15.00 -6.38
N LEU A 203 -0.28 13.81 -6.82
CA LEU A 203 0.92 13.65 -7.63
C LEU A 203 0.79 14.28 -9.02
N MET A 204 -0.45 14.52 -9.50
CA MET A 204 -0.73 14.95 -10.87
C MET A 204 -1.25 16.39 -10.99
N ALA A 205 -2.14 16.82 -10.08
CA ALA A 205 -2.83 18.10 -10.18
C ALA A 205 -1.87 19.30 -10.17
N PRO A 206 -0.83 19.37 -9.32
CA PRO A 206 0.12 20.48 -9.34
C PRO A 206 0.88 20.62 -10.66
N LEU A 207 1.18 19.51 -11.34
CA LEU A 207 1.77 19.54 -12.69
C LEU A 207 0.82 20.18 -13.70
N CYS A 208 -0.44 19.78 -13.70
CA CYS A 208 -1.46 20.33 -14.59
C CYS A 208 -1.61 21.85 -14.39
N TRP A 209 -1.71 22.29 -13.13
CA TRP A 209 -1.84 23.72 -12.81
C TRP A 209 -0.58 24.53 -13.08
N ALA A 210 0.60 23.97 -12.81
CA ALA A 210 1.87 24.60 -13.14
C ALA A 210 2.00 24.85 -14.65
N LEU A 211 1.56 23.92 -15.50
CA LEU A 211 1.57 24.09 -16.96
C LEU A 211 0.48 25.07 -17.43
N ALA A 212 -0.72 25.01 -16.87
CA ALA A 212 -1.85 25.87 -17.24
C ALA A 212 -1.58 27.37 -17.01
N LEU A 213 -0.94 27.69 -15.89
CA LEU A 213 -0.73 29.06 -15.44
C LEU A 213 0.51 29.73 -16.05
N MET A 214 1.33 28.98 -16.79
CA MET A 214 2.58 29.52 -17.37
C MET A 214 2.37 29.99 -18.79
N ARG A 215 2.56 31.29 -19.00
CA ARG A 215 2.39 31.96 -20.30
C ARG A 215 3.38 31.49 -21.37
N SER A 216 4.46 30.81 -21.00
CA SER A 216 5.46 30.26 -21.92
C SER A 216 4.93 29.13 -22.80
N TYR A 217 3.82 28.48 -22.42
CA TYR A 217 3.22 27.40 -23.21
C TYR A 217 2.12 27.91 -24.13
N GLN A 218 1.94 27.21 -25.26
CA GLN A 218 0.85 27.44 -26.20
C GLN A 218 -0.51 27.37 -25.50
N LEU A 219 -1.45 28.21 -25.92
CA LEU A 219 -2.79 28.30 -25.33
C LEU A 219 -3.49 26.92 -25.27
N LYS A 220 -3.37 26.09 -26.30
CA LYS A 220 -3.96 24.74 -26.34
C LYS A 220 -3.47 23.85 -25.20
N VAL A 221 -2.16 23.83 -24.95
CA VAL A 221 -1.56 23.07 -23.83
C VAL A 221 -2.08 23.60 -22.50
N ARG A 222 -2.14 24.93 -22.35
CA ARG A 222 -2.62 25.57 -21.13
C ARG A 222 -4.09 25.25 -20.84
N LEU A 223 -4.95 25.31 -21.86
CA LEU A 223 -6.37 24.97 -21.75
C LEU A 223 -6.55 23.48 -21.43
N PHE A 224 -5.82 22.60 -22.11
CA PHE A 224 -5.86 21.16 -21.81
C PHE A 224 -5.44 20.86 -20.37
N CYS A 225 -4.28 21.36 -19.93
CA CYS A 225 -3.80 21.16 -18.57
C CYS A 225 -4.70 21.83 -17.53
N GLY A 226 -5.27 23.00 -17.83
CA GLY A 226 -6.23 23.67 -16.95
C GLY A 226 -7.52 22.86 -16.77
N GLY A 227 -8.07 22.34 -17.88
CA GLY A 227 -9.25 21.47 -17.85
C GLY A 227 -8.98 20.16 -17.11
N LEU A 228 -7.87 19.48 -17.42
CA LEU A 228 -7.48 18.27 -16.71
C LEU A 228 -7.24 18.55 -15.21
N GLY A 229 -6.52 19.63 -14.87
CA GLY A 229 -6.29 20.04 -13.48
C GLY A 229 -7.57 20.31 -12.72
N ALA A 230 -8.58 20.92 -13.35
CA ALA A 230 -9.90 21.14 -12.75
C ALA A 230 -10.65 19.81 -12.53
N LEU A 231 -10.60 18.88 -13.49
CA LEU A 231 -11.20 17.55 -13.34
C LEU A 231 -10.55 16.75 -12.21
N LEU A 232 -9.21 16.78 -12.10
CA LEU A 232 -8.49 16.10 -11.02
C LEU A 232 -8.85 16.70 -9.65
N VAL A 233 -8.95 18.03 -9.53
CA VAL A 233 -9.40 18.69 -8.29
C VAL A 233 -10.85 18.35 -7.99
N PHE A 234 -11.72 18.26 -9.00
CA PHE A 234 -13.10 17.81 -8.82
C PHE A 234 -13.16 16.40 -8.22
N ALA A 235 -12.42 15.44 -8.77
CA ALA A 235 -12.34 14.09 -8.21
C ALA A 235 -11.74 14.06 -6.79
N LEU A 236 -10.76 14.93 -6.52
CA LEU A 236 -10.18 15.09 -5.18
C LEU A 236 -11.24 15.58 -4.19
N VAL A 237 -12.11 16.50 -4.57
CA VAL A 237 -13.27 16.91 -3.76
C VAL A 237 -14.24 15.73 -3.55
N LEU A 238 -14.53 14.94 -4.59
CA LEU A 238 -15.41 13.77 -4.44
C LEU A 238 -14.83 12.68 -3.52
N SER A 239 -13.51 12.58 -3.39
CA SER A 239 -12.88 11.63 -2.45
C SER A 239 -13.22 11.93 -0.98
N GLY A 240 -13.61 13.17 -0.65
CA GLY A 240 -13.80 13.59 0.74
C GLY A 240 -12.55 13.46 1.60
N SER A 241 -11.35 13.34 1.01
CA SER A 241 -10.09 13.27 1.76
C SER A 241 -9.66 14.66 2.23
N ARG A 242 -10.00 14.98 3.49
CA ARG A 242 -9.58 16.22 4.15
C ARG A 242 -8.06 16.39 4.13
N GLY A 243 -7.31 15.30 4.36
CA GLY A 243 -5.85 15.27 4.28
C GLY A 243 -5.35 15.68 2.90
N GLY A 244 -6.00 15.22 1.83
CA GLY A 244 -5.65 15.59 0.46
C GLY A 244 -5.97 17.04 0.13
N TRP A 245 -7.09 17.58 0.64
CA TRP A 245 -7.44 18.98 0.41
C TRP A 245 -6.46 19.93 1.08
N ILE A 246 -6.13 19.65 2.35
CA ILE A 246 -5.20 20.46 3.15
C ILE A 246 -3.81 20.40 2.53
N SER A 247 -3.32 19.20 2.19
CA SER A 247 -1.99 19.01 1.59
C SER A 247 -1.85 19.71 0.24
N LEU A 248 -2.86 19.62 -0.63
CA LEU A 248 -2.88 20.35 -1.89
C LEU A 248 -2.92 21.87 -1.66
N ALA A 249 -3.74 22.36 -0.74
CA ALA A 249 -3.83 23.79 -0.42
C ALA A 249 -2.50 24.35 0.13
N LEU A 250 -1.89 23.66 1.10
CA LEU A 250 -0.56 24.01 1.63
C LEU A 250 0.50 24.01 0.53
N THR A 251 0.42 23.07 -0.41
CA THR A 251 1.32 23.01 -1.57
C THR A 251 1.14 24.21 -2.50
N PHE A 252 -0.09 24.65 -2.78
CA PHE A 252 -0.34 25.86 -3.56
C PHE A 252 0.13 27.13 -2.85
N LEU A 253 0.00 27.20 -1.52
CA LEU A 253 0.57 28.28 -0.72
C LEU A 253 2.11 28.28 -0.80
N LEU A 254 2.75 27.12 -0.67
CA LEU A 254 4.19 26.97 -0.90
C LEU A 254 4.57 27.40 -2.33
N TRP A 255 3.80 27.02 -3.35
CA TRP A 255 4.05 27.48 -4.71
C TRP A 255 4.00 29.00 -4.81
N ALA A 256 3.03 29.66 -4.20
CA ALA A 256 2.92 31.12 -4.18
C ALA A 256 4.22 31.78 -3.67
N LEU A 257 4.79 31.24 -2.59
CA LEU A 257 6.06 31.67 -2.00
C LEU A 257 7.26 31.38 -2.92
N LEU A 258 7.28 30.19 -3.54
CA LEU A 258 8.41 29.67 -4.30
C LEU A 258 8.46 30.18 -5.75
N ALA A 259 7.40 30.77 -6.30
CA ALA A 259 7.30 31.12 -7.72
C ALA A 259 7.95 32.47 -8.11
N GLY A 260 8.69 33.13 -7.22
CA GLY A 260 9.54 34.30 -7.53
C GLY A 260 9.01 35.65 -7.04
N ARG A 261 9.44 36.74 -7.69
CA ARG A 261 9.36 38.14 -7.19
C ARG A 261 7.94 38.67 -6.87
N ASN A 262 6.90 38.03 -7.43
CA ASN A 262 5.49 38.40 -7.23
C ASN A 262 4.75 37.56 -6.17
N TRP A 263 5.48 36.89 -5.27
CA TRP A 263 4.90 35.98 -4.28
C TRP A 263 3.78 36.62 -3.44
N ARG A 264 3.90 37.90 -3.04
CA ARG A 264 2.87 38.62 -2.27
C ARG A 264 1.53 38.68 -3.01
N ARG A 265 1.54 39.03 -4.29
CA ARG A 265 0.33 39.10 -5.12
C ARG A 265 -0.30 37.72 -5.33
N ARG A 266 0.53 36.70 -5.51
CA ARG A 266 0.05 35.32 -5.66
C ARG A 266 -0.53 34.78 -4.35
N LEU A 267 0.12 35.06 -3.22
CA LEU A 267 -0.37 34.68 -1.89
C LEU A 267 -1.73 35.31 -1.64
N VAL A 268 -1.87 36.63 -1.84
CA VAL A 268 -3.15 37.33 -1.72
C VAL A 268 -4.20 36.73 -2.67
N GLY A 269 -3.83 36.43 -3.92
CA GLY A 269 -4.75 35.79 -4.88
C GLY A 269 -5.23 34.40 -4.44
N PHE A 270 -4.33 33.53 -3.97
CA PHE A 270 -4.70 32.21 -3.47
C PHE A 270 -5.50 32.29 -2.17
N THR A 271 -5.11 33.17 -1.24
CA THR A 271 -5.87 33.43 -0.01
C THR A 271 -7.27 33.94 -0.36
N LEU A 272 -7.42 34.84 -1.33
CA LEU A 272 -8.71 35.34 -1.77
C LEU A 272 -9.57 34.23 -2.40
N ILE A 273 -8.99 33.40 -3.28
CA ILE A 273 -9.71 32.24 -3.85
C ILE A 273 -10.17 31.30 -2.75
N PHE A 274 -9.31 31.00 -1.77
CA PHE A 274 -9.65 30.15 -0.64
C PHE A 274 -10.78 30.76 0.22
N VAL A 275 -10.67 32.04 0.57
CA VAL A 275 -11.71 32.76 1.33
C VAL A 275 -13.02 32.81 0.56
N LEU A 276 -13.00 33.14 -0.74
CA LEU A 276 -14.21 33.16 -1.58
C LEU A 276 -14.85 31.78 -1.71
N THR A 277 -14.03 30.73 -1.80
CA THR A 277 -14.53 29.33 -1.82
C THR A 277 -15.15 28.98 -0.48
N ALA A 278 -14.51 29.31 0.64
CA ALA A 278 -15.04 29.06 1.98
C ALA A 278 -16.34 29.85 2.25
N VAL A 279 -16.38 31.13 1.86
CA VAL A 279 -17.59 31.96 1.93
C VAL A 279 -18.68 31.39 1.03
N GLY A 280 -18.36 31.00 -0.21
CA GLY A 280 -19.30 30.36 -1.12
C GLY A 280 -19.88 29.05 -0.55
N LEU A 281 -19.04 28.22 0.06
CA LEU A 281 -19.48 27.02 0.77
C LEU A 281 -20.37 27.34 1.98
N GLY A 282 -20.03 28.36 2.79
CA GLY A 282 -20.85 28.80 3.91
C GLY A 282 -22.21 29.40 3.49
N VAL A 283 -22.25 30.10 2.36
CA VAL A 283 -23.51 30.56 1.74
C VAL A 283 -24.32 29.36 1.24
N LEU A 284 -23.68 28.41 0.55
CA LEU A 284 -24.36 27.20 0.10
C LEU A 284 -24.92 26.40 1.29
N ASP A 285 -24.14 26.17 2.35
CA ASP A 285 -24.58 25.53 3.59
C ASP A 285 -25.81 26.21 4.19
N ARG A 286 -25.82 27.55 4.23
CA ARG A 286 -26.91 28.32 4.84
C ARG A 286 -28.21 28.30 4.02
N PHE A 287 -28.12 28.26 2.69
CA PHE A 287 -29.27 28.47 1.80
C PHE A 287 -29.72 27.21 1.05
N SER A 288 -29.01 26.09 1.19
CA SER A 288 -29.40 24.82 0.60
C SER A 288 -29.41 23.75 1.66
N VAL A 289 -30.60 23.21 1.97
CA VAL A 289 -30.76 22.07 2.88
C VAL A 289 -29.87 20.89 2.45
N HIS A 290 -29.77 20.65 1.14
CA HIS A 290 -28.87 19.65 0.58
C HIS A 290 -27.40 19.95 0.81
N ALA A 291 -26.97 21.22 0.76
CA ALA A 291 -25.59 21.57 1.08
C ALA A 291 -25.35 21.52 2.59
N HIS A 292 -26.34 21.93 3.40
CA HIS A 292 -26.29 21.91 4.86
C HIS A 292 -26.06 20.51 5.42
N GLU A 293 -26.89 19.54 5.03
CA GLU A 293 -26.75 18.13 5.43
C GLU A 293 -25.42 17.50 4.97
N ARG A 294 -24.74 18.14 4.00
CA ARG A 294 -23.48 17.65 3.41
C ARG A 294 -22.26 18.35 3.96
N ILE A 295 -22.35 19.62 4.34
CA ILE A 295 -21.26 20.43 4.88
C ILE A 295 -21.24 20.31 6.40
N GLN A 296 -22.38 20.21 7.08
CA GLN A 296 -22.40 20.11 8.54
C GLN A 296 -21.65 18.93 9.13
N PRO A 297 -21.73 17.69 8.59
CA PRO A 297 -20.90 16.61 9.11
C PRO A 297 -19.38 16.89 9.02
N PHE A 298 -18.95 17.78 8.12
CA PHE A 298 -17.56 18.24 8.04
C PHE A 298 -17.25 19.39 9.03
N LEU A 299 -18.19 20.31 9.25
CA LEU A 299 -18.05 21.47 10.15
C LEU A 299 -18.27 21.13 11.63
N ASP A 300 -19.18 20.20 11.91
CA ASP A 300 -19.57 19.74 13.25
C ASP A 300 -18.43 19.14 14.04
N GLY A 301 -17.25 18.95 13.43
CA GLY A 301 -16.07 18.58 14.18
C GLY A 301 -16.33 17.34 15.02
N ARG A 302 -17.06 16.34 14.48
CA ARG A 302 -16.85 14.95 14.90
C ARG A 302 -15.40 14.67 14.54
N PHE A 303 -14.49 15.17 15.37
CA PHE A 303 -13.07 14.92 15.28
C PHE A 303 -13.00 13.41 15.21
N GLU A 304 -12.35 12.93 14.18
CA GLU A 304 -12.06 11.52 14.11
C GLU A 304 -11.08 11.28 15.25
N LEU A 305 -11.61 10.89 16.41
CA LEU A 305 -10.85 10.60 17.61
C LEU A 305 -9.95 9.37 17.39
N THR A 306 -10.23 8.57 16.36
CA THR A 306 -9.47 7.37 16.03
C THR A 306 -8.02 7.72 15.69
N ARG A 307 -7.75 8.70 14.81
CA ARG A 307 -6.38 9.10 14.41
C ARG A 307 -5.50 9.53 15.60
N PRO A 308 -5.90 10.49 16.46
CA PRO A 308 -5.12 10.84 17.64
C PRO A 308 -4.88 9.66 18.59
N MET A 309 -5.85 8.74 18.74
CA MET A 309 -5.70 7.54 19.56
C MET A 309 -4.66 6.58 18.99
N ILE A 310 -4.70 6.27 17.69
CA ILE A 310 -3.73 5.38 17.03
C ILE A 310 -2.33 6.03 16.94
N TRP A 311 -2.24 7.35 16.81
CA TRP A 311 -0.97 8.08 16.88
C TRP A 311 -0.34 8.04 18.27
N LYS A 312 -1.17 8.14 19.31
CA LYS A 312 -0.70 7.96 20.70
C LYS A 312 -0.08 6.58 20.89
N VAL A 313 -0.72 5.53 20.36
CA VAL A 313 -0.18 4.17 20.39
C VAL A 313 1.17 4.07 19.66
N ALA A 314 1.28 4.63 18.44
CA ALA A 314 2.57 4.67 17.73
C ALA A 314 3.66 5.37 18.57
N GLY A 315 3.31 6.48 19.24
CA GLY A 315 4.20 7.19 20.16
C GLY A 315 4.59 6.38 21.39
N GLN A 316 3.70 5.55 21.95
CA GLN A 316 3.99 4.65 23.07
C GLN A 316 4.95 3.53 22.65
N ILE A 317 4.69 2.88 21.52
CA ILE A 317 5.60 1.87 20.94
C ILE A 317 6.99 2.47 20.72
N TRP A 318 7.07 3.68 20.17
CA TRP A 318 8.34 4.37 20.01
C TRP A 318 9.00 4.71 21.35
N SER A 319 8.24 5.17 22.35
CA SER A 319 8.79 5.52 23.67
C SER A 319 9.44 4.33 24.37
N ASP A 320 8.89 3.13 24.17
CA ASP A 320 9.42 1.89 24.75
C ASP A 320 10.61 1.33 23.93
N HIS A 321 10.73 1.73 22.66
CA HIS A 321 11.81 1.32 21.75
C HIS A 321 12.42 2.51 20.97
N PRO A 322 13.03 3.51 21.64
CA PRO A 322 13.28 4.83 21.04
C PRO A 322 14.30 4.83 19.90
N TRP A 323 15.33 3.99 19.99
CA TRP A 323 16.45 3.99 19.06
C TRP A 323 16.21 3.12 17.83
N LEU A 324 15.84 1.85 18.07
CA LEU A 324 15.74 0.84 17.03
C LEU A 324 14.29 0.57 16.56
N GLY A 325 13.29 1.07 17.30
CA GLY A 325 11.88 0.80 17.06
C GLY A 325 11.45 -0.56 17.56
N GLY A 326 10.16 -0.83 17.51
CA GLY A 326 9.61 -2.15 17.85
C GLY A 326 9.98 -3.26 16.85
N GLY A 327 10.62 -2.91 15.73
CA GLY A 327 10.92 -3.79 14.61
C GLY A 327 10.03 -3.51 13.39
N ALA A 328 10.45 -3.96 12.21
CA ALA A 328 9.67 -3.84 10.99
C ALA A 328 8.27 -4.46 11.18
N ALA A 329 7.22 -3.74 10.75
CA ALA A 329 5.81 -4.05 10.96
C ALA A 329 5.37 -4.21 12.43
N ALA A 330 6.13 -3.69 13.41
CA ALA A 330 5.82 -3.84 14.82
C ALA A 330 4.53 -3.16 15.24
N TYR A 331 4.15 -2.02 14.62
CA TYR A 331 2.89 -1.36 14.91
C TYR A 331 1.70 -2.32 14.84
N ASN A 332 1.63 -3.15 13.79
CA ASN A 332 0.56 -4.12 13.60
C ASN A 332 0.49 -5.18 14.72
N VAL A 333 1.65 -5.59 15.27
CA VAL A 333 1.74 -6.65 16.28
C VAL A 333 1.55 -6.10 17.69
N LEU A 334 2.16 -4.95 17.97
CA LEU A 334 2.23 -4.37 19.31
C LEU A 334 1.03 -3.48 19.64
N PHE A 335 0.22 -3.07 18.64
CA PHE A 335 -0.95 -2.21 18.87
C PHE A 335 -1.83 -2.68 20.03
N ASP A 336 -2.10 -3.98 20.10
CA ASP A 336 -2.98 -4.56 21.10
C ASP A 336 -2.49 -4.42 22.55
N GLN A 337 -1.16 -4.32 22.77
CA GLN A 337 -0.57 -4.10 24.09
C GLN A 337 -0.84 -2.68 24.60
N TYR A 338 -0.95 -1.72 23.69
CA TYR A 338 -1.18 -0.31 23.98
C TYR A 338 -2.60 0.16 23.65
N ARG A 339 -3.49 -0.76 23.23
CA ARG A 339 -4.84 -0.46 22.76
C ARG A 339 -5.58 0.41 23.77
N PRO A 340 -6.09 1.59 23.37
CA PRO A 340 -6.87 2.42 24.26
C PRO A 340 -8.15 1.71 24.72
N ARG A 341 -8.54 1.90 25.98
CA ARG A 341 -9.77 1.31 26.53
C ARG A 341 -10.98 1.74 25.71
N GLY A 342 -11.79 0.77 25.28
CA GLY A 342 -12.99 1.01 24.47
C GLY A 342 -12.72 1.27 22.97
N PHE A 343 -11.46 1.19 22.52
CA PHE A 343 -11.13 1.30 21.11
C PHE A 343 -11.28 -0.05 20.41
N THR A 344 -12.28 -0.16 19.53
CA THR A 344 -12.69 -1.41 18.90
C THR A 344 -12.06 -1.67 17.54
N ASP A 345 -11.53 -0.65 16.87
CA ASP A 345 -10.93 -0.80 15.53
C ASP A 345 -9.62 -1.60 15.61
N GLU A 346 -9.26 -2.30 14.54
CA GLU A 346 -8.03 -3.10 14.44
C GLU A 346 -7.09 -2.49 13.39
N PRO A 347 -6.50 -1.32 13.66
CA PRO A 347 -5.64 -0.63 12.72
C PRO A 347 -4.34 -1.41 12.53
N ILE A 348 -4.03 -1.75 11.28
CA ILE A 348 -2.75 -2.38 10.93
C ILE A 348 -1.62 -1.36 10.69
N TRP A 349 -1.95 -0.06 10.63
CA TRP A 349 -1.02 1.05 10.49
C TRP A 349 -1.46 2.27 11.32
N ALA A 350 -0.52 3.16 11.65
CA ALA A 350 -0.80 4.36 12.43
C ALA A 350 -1.60 5.45 11.67
N HIS A 351 -1.91 5.25 10.39
CA HIS A 351 -2.46 6.29 9.50
C HIS A 351 -1.68 7.60 9.55
N ASN A 352 -0.36 7.46 9.61
CA ASN A 352 0.64 8.51 9.55
C ASN A 352 1.96 7.80 9.27
N ASP A 353 2.47 7.89 8.05
CA ASP A 353 3.69 7.20 7.64
C ASP A 353 4.92 7.67 8.44
N TYR A 354 4.93 8.91 8.98
CA TYR A 354 6.02 9.38 9.83
C TYR A 354 6.01 8.68 11.19
N LEU A 355 4.86 8.66 11.86
CA LEU A 355 4.72 8.01 13.17
C LEU A 355 4.84 6.49 13.06
N ASN A 356 4.31 5.88 11.99
CA ASN A 356 4.45 4.44 11.75
C ASN A 356 5.92 4.07 11.49
N THR A 357 6.63 4.85 10.67
CA THR A 357 8.06 4.61 10.43
C THR A 357 8.86 4.78 11.72
N LEU A 358 8.52 5.79 12.53
CA LEU A 358 9.18 6.04 13.81
C LEU A 358 8.92 4.92 14.84
N SER A 359 7.69 4.40 14.93
CA SER A 359 7.35 3.29 15.84
C SER A 359 8.04 1.99 15.43
N ASP A 360 8.08 1.69 14.14
CA ASP A 360 8.60 0.41 13.64
C ASP A 360 10.13 0.40 13.58
N TYR A 361 10.74 1.50 13.16
CA TYR A 361 12.18 1.55 12.86
C TYR A 361 12.99 2.41 13.84
N GLY A 362 12.34 3.08 14.80
CA GLY A 362 12.98 3.93 15.80
C GLY A 362 13.64 5.17 15.19
N LEU A 363 14.33 5.93 16.03
CA LEU A 363 14.99 7.17 15.60
C LEU A 363 16.05 6.91 14.52
N VAL A 364 16.78 5.79 14.57
CA VAL A 364 17.86 5.49 13.61
C VAL A 364 17.30 5.22 12.21
N GLY A 365 16.32 4.33 12.10
CA GLY A 365 15.71 4.03 10.80
C GLY A 365 14.87 5.18 10.27
N PHE A 366 14.13 5.87 11.14
CA PHE A 366 13.41 7.09 10.79
C PHE A 366 14.34 8.18 10.26
N ALA A 367 15.51 8.39 10.89
CA ALA A 367 16.49 9.35 10.40
C ALA A 367 16.98 9.00 9.00
N TRP A 368 17.35 7.74 8.73
CA TRP A 368 17.77 7.33 7.39
C TRP A 368 16.65 7.50 6.34
N TRP A 369 15.43 7.12 6.68
CA TRP A 369 14.26 7.28 5.82
C TRP A 369 13.99 8.76 5.51
N LEU A 370 13.96 9.61 6.54
CA LEU A 370 13.70 11.04 6.41
C LEU A 370 14.83 11.76 5.66
N LEU A 371 16.10 11.43 5.95
CA LEU A 371 17.25 12.00 5.24
C LEU A 371 17.24 11.63 3.76
N ALA A 372 16.86 10.39 3.41
CA ALA A 372 16.70 9.99 2.02
C ALA A 372 15.60 10.80 1.33
N ALA A 373 14.42 10.93 1.96
CA ALA A 373 13.30 11.69 1.42
C ALA A 373 13.62 13.19 1.25
N LEU A 374 14.16 13.83 2.29
CA LEU A 374 14.57 15.24 2.26
C LEU A 374 15.71 15.48 1.27
N GLY A 375 16.68 14.57 1.21
CA GLY A 375 17.77 14.60 0.24
C GLY A 375 17.24 14.60 -1.19
N LEU A 376 16.35 13.65 -1.52
CA LEU A 376 15.73 13.54 -2.84
C LEU A 376 14.88 14.77 -3.20
N LEU A 377 14.09 15.30 -2.26
CA LEU A 377 13.37 16.56 -2.44
C LEU A 377 14.32 17.75 -2.65
N ALA A 378 15.44 17.81 -1.94
CA ALA A 378 16.45 18.85 -2.13
C ALA A 378 17.12 18.76 -3.51
N LEU A 379 17.41 17.55 -4.01
CA LEU A 379 17.90 17.34 -5.38
C LEU A 379 16.85 17.80 -6.40
N GLY A 380 15.57 17.47 -6.17
CA GLY A 380 14.46 17.89 -7.03
C GLY A 380 14.30 19.40 -7.07
N TRP A 381 14.39 20.06 -5.92
CA TRP A 381 14.38 21.52 -5.83
C TRP A 381 15.57 22.16 -6.56
N ARG A 382 16.77 21.58 -6.42
CA ARG A 382 17.95 22.03 -7.19
C ARG A 382 17.73 21.89 -8.70
N ALA A 383 17.11 20.81 -9.16
CA ALA A 383 16.77 20.61 -10.57
C ALA A 383 15.77 21.66 -11.08
N VAL A 384 14.77 22.03 -10.26
CA VAL A 384 13.85 23.15 -10.55
C VAL A 384 14.60 24.47 -10.69
N GLN A 385 15.52 24.77 -9.76
CA GLN A 385 16.29 26.03 -9.79
C GLN A 385 17.22 26.12 -11.00
N LYS A 386 17.91 25.04 -11.36
CA LYS A 386 18.72 24.98 -12.58
C LYS A 386 17.87 25.23 -13.83
N ALA A 387 16.71 24.58 -13.92
CA ALA A 387 15.80 24.80 -15.03
C ALA A 387 15.29 26.24 -15.14
N ARG A 388 15.08 26.93 -14.00
CA ARG A 388 14.71 28.36 -14.00
C ARG A 388 15.82 29.26 -14.54
N ARG A 389 17.09 28.87 -14.36
CA ARG A 389 18.26 29.58 -14.89
C ARG A 389 18.58 29.21 -16.34
N GLY A 390 17.82 28.30 -16.95
CA GLY A 390 18.10 27.79 -18.30
C GLY A 390 19.24 26.76 -18.35
N GLU A 391 19.73 26.28 -17.21
CA GLU A 391 20.82 25.30 -17.10
C GLU A 391 20.30 23.85 -17.29
N VAL A 392 19.79 23.54 -18.48
CA VAL A 392 19.15 22.26 -18.80
C VAL A 392 19.84 21.59 -19.99
N LEU A 393 20.10 20.28 -19.89
CA LEU A 393 20.78 19.53 -20.96
C LEU A 393 19.90 19.15 -22.14
N ALA A 394 18.61 18.92 -21.89
CA ALA A 394 17.69 18.40 -22.89
C ALA A 394 16.53 19.37 -23.11
N GLU A 395 16.25 19.70 -24.38
CA GLU A 395 15.04 20.42 -24.81
C GLU A 395 13.77 19.54 -24.74
N ALA A 396 13.71 18.61 -23.78
CA ALA A 396 12.53 17.80 -23.56
C ALA A 396 11.47 18.60 -22.79
N PHE A 397 10.20 18.37 -23.11
CA PHE A 397 9.05 19.07 -22.52
C PHE A 397 9.08 19.12 -20.97
N PHE A 398 9.44 18.01 -20.33
CA PHE A 398 9.49 17.88 -18.87
C PHE A 398 10.78 18.42 -18.23
N SER A 399 11.75 18.83 -19.04
CA SER A 399 12.99 19.44 -18.56
C SER A 399 12.84 20.94 -18.29
N HIS A 400 11.77 21.57 -18.78
CA HIS A 400 11.47 22.97 -18.49
C HIS A 400 11.01 23.16 -17.05
N TRP A 401 11.36 24.33 -16.49
CA TRP A 401 11.12 24.61 -15.08
C TRP A 401 9.66 24.54 -14.62
N PRO A 402 8.63 24.87 -15.43
CA PRO A 402 7.24 24.72 -15.00
C PRO A 402 6.86 23.27 -14.75
N ALA A 403 7.24 22.37 -15.66
CA ALA A 403 6.97 20.95 -15.53
C ALA A 403 7.68 20.38 -14.29
N ARG A 404 8.96 20.71 -14.11
CA ARG A 404 9.74 20.30 -12.92
C ARG A 404 9.15 20.82 -11.62
N LEU A 405 8.72 22.09 -11.61
CA LEU A 405 8.06 22.68 -10.44
C LEU A 405 6.75 21.96 -10.13
N GLY A 406 5.96 21.64 -11.16
CA GLY A 406 4.73 20.87 -11.03
C GLY A 406 4.95 19.47 -10.43
N LEU A 407 5.91 18.71 -10.96
CA LEU A 407 6.31 17.40 -10.42
C LEU A 407 6.78 17.51 -8.96
N PHE A 408 7.64 18.50 -8.67
CA PHE A 408 8.13 18.76 -7.31
C PHE A 408 7.00 19.08 -6.34
N LEU A 409 6.07 19.96 -6.72
CA LEU A 409 4.92 20.30 -5.90
C LEU A 409 3.98 19.10 -5.68
N GLY A 410 3.81 18.23 -6.68
CA GLY A 410 3.08 16.97 -6.51
C GLY A 410 3.69 16.06 -5.44
N LEU A 411 5.01 15.93 -5.43
CA LEU A 411 5.73 15.18 -4.39
C LEU A 411 5.63 15.83 -3.01
N VAL A 412 5.63 17.17 -2.95
CA VAL A 412 5.43 17.90 -1.69
C VAL A 412 4.01 17.70 -1.14
N ALA A 413 2.97 17.77 -2.00
CA ALA A 413 1.60 17.49 -1.60
C ALA A 413 1.46 16.06 -1.06
N PHE A 414 2.00 15.09 -1.80
CA PHE A 414 2.02 13.69 -1.38
C PHE A 414 2.72 13.52 -0.03
N ALA A 415 3.89 14.14 0.16
CA ALA A 415 4.64 14.10 1.41
C ALA A 415 3.87 14.72 2.59
N LEU A 416 3.21 15.86 2.40
CA LEU A 416 2.37 16.47 3.44
C LEU A 416 1.21 15.55 3.85
N HIS A 417 0.61 14.85 2.88
CA HIS A 417 -0.50 13.94 3.14
C HIS A 417 -0.07 12.69 3.94
N LEU A 418 1.20 12.28 3.86
CA LEU A 418 1.76 11.20 4.70
C LEU A 418 1.64 11.47 6.20
N ALA A 419 1.43 12.72 6.63
CA ALA A 419 1.23 13.07 8.03
C ALA A 419 -0.14 12.61 8.59
N VAL A 420 -1.09 12.23 7.73
CA VAL A 420 -2.43 11.80 8.14
C VAL A 420 -2.91 10.55 7.42
N ASP A 421 -2.01 9.89 6.69
CA ASP A 421 -2.29 8.67 5.95
C ASP A 421 -1.03 7.81 5.74
N PHE A 422 -1.21 6.65 5.10
CA PHE A 422 -0.20 5.60 4.94
C PHE A 422 0.06 5.30 3.45
N HIS A 423 0.12 6.32 2.59
CA HIS A 423 0.21 6.14 1.14
C HIS A 423 1.43 5.34 0.69
N THR A 424 2.54 5.35 1.44
CA THR A 424 3.72 4.53 1.11
C THR A 424 3.47 3.04 1.32
N LYS A 425 2.43 2.65 2.08
CA LYS A 425 2.00 1.27 2.27
C LYS A 425 1.07 0.75 1.14
N ILE A 426 0.67 1.61 0.21
CA ILE A 426 -0.15 1.26 -0.96
C ILE A 426 0.77 1.08 -2.19
N PRO A 427 0.93 -0.14 -2.75
CA PRO A 427 1.89 -0.41 -3.83
C PRO A 427 1.79 0.54 -5.02
N ALA A 428 0.58 0.80 -5.53
CA ALA A 428 0.39 1.72 -6.65
C ALA A 428 0.89 3.14 -6.36
N LEU A 429 0.70 3.66 -5.14
CA LEU A 429 1.11 5.02 -4.76
C LEU A 429 2.61 5.11 -4.47
N ALA A 430 3.19 4.07 -3.88
CA ALA A 430 4.63 3.95 -3.72
C ALA A 430 5.34 3.95 -5.09
N MET A 431 4.82 3.18 -6.06
CA MET A 431 5.32 3.18 -7.43
C MET A 431 5.11 4.52 -8.15
N ALA A 432 3.93 5.12 -7.99
CA ALA A 432 3.59 6.39 -8.62
C ALA A 432 4.52 7.52 -8.16
N SER A 433 4.72 7.66 -6.84
CA SER A 433 5.64 8.65 -6.28
C SER A 433 7.09 8.40 -6.69
N ALA A 434 7.54 7.15 -6.73
CA ALA A 434 8.86 6.77 -7.24
C ALA A 434 9.07 7.17 -8.71
N LEU A 435 8.07 6.95 -9.58
CA LEU A 435 8.15 7.35 -10.99
C LEU A 435 8.13 8.87 -11.16
N VAL A 436 7.28 9.59 -10.43
CA VAL A 436 7.25 11.07 -10.46
C VAL A 436 8.59 11.65 -10.00
N LEU A 437 9.18 11.08 -8.95
CA LEU A 437 10.51 11.48 -8.48
C LEU A 437 11.61 11.14 -9.50
N ALA A 438 11.54 9.97 -10.14
CA ALA A 438 12.47 9.62 -11.20
C ALA A 438 12.39 10.57 -12.40
N LEU A 439 11.17 10.92 -12.84
CA LEU A 439 10.93 11.91 -13.91
C LEU A 439 11.53 13.28 -13.57
N LEU A 440 11.49 13.69 -12.29
CA LEU A 440 12.06 14.95 -11.83
C LEU A 440 13.60 14.97 -11.87
N LEU A 441 14.25 13.83 -11.61
CA LEU A 441 15.70 13.75 -11.37
C LEU A 441 16.52 13.15 -12.51
N ARG A 442 15.90 12.36 -13.40
CA ARG A 442 16.66 11.55 -14.35
C ARG A 442 17.50 12.38 -15.32
N ASP A 443 17.04 13.56 -15.73
CA ASP A 443 17.68 14.39 -16.79
C ASP A 443 18.79 15.34 -16.31
N GLU A 444 19.31 15.13 -15.10
CA GLU A 444 20.34 15.98 -14.48
C GLU A 444 21.76 15.41 -14.65
N ALA A 445 22.61 15.99 -15.53
CA ALA A 445 23.97 15.44 -15.75
C ALA A 445 24.86 15.48 -14.51
N TRP A 446 24.65 16.41 -13.58
CA TRP A 446 25.42 16.45 -12.32
C TRP A 446 25.07 15.30 -11.35
N LEU A 447 23.97 14.59 -11.62
CA LEU A 447 23.63 13.34 -10.95
C LEU A 447 24.21 12.11 -11.64
N LEU A 448 24.75 12.24 -12.85
CA LEU A 448 25.24 11.14 -13.66
C LEU A 448 26.73 10.89 -13.41
N ARG A 449 27.09 9.64 -13.13
CA ARG A 449 28.48 9.17 -12.98
C ARG A 449 28.73 8.04 -13.99
N PRO A 450 29.70 8.16 -14.90
CA PRO A 450 29.98 7.11 -15.87
C PRO A 450 30.48 5.85 -15.16
N LEU A 451 29.90 4.70 -15.51
CA LEU A 451 30.37 3.40 -15.03
C LEU A 451 31.35 2.77 -16.01
N ARG A 452 32.39 2.10 -15.49
CA ARG A 452 33.27 1.26 -16.30
C ARG A 452 32.46 0.09 -16.88
N PRO A 453 32.65 -0.31 -18.15
CA PRO A 453 31.88 -1.40 -18.77
C PRO A 453 31.86 -2.70 -17.95
N ALA A 454 33.00 -3.09 -17.38
CA ALA A 454 33.09 -4.27 -16.51
C ALA A 454 32.20 -4.17 -15.26
N LEU A 455 32.10 -2.97 -14.65
CA LEU A 455 31.25 -2.74 -13.49
C LEU A 455 29.77 -2.74 -13.91
N THR A 456 29.42 -2.12 -15.04
CA THR A 456 28.06 -2.15 -15.61
C THR A 456 27.57 -3.58 -15.80
N ARG A 457 28.41 -4.47 -16.36
CA ARG A 457 28.06 -5.89 -16.54
C ARG A 457 27.89 -6.63 -15.22
N ARG A 458 28.77 -6.39 -14.23
CA ARG A 458 28.64 -6.99 -12.89
C ARG A 458 27.36 -6.55 -12.19
N LEU A 459 27.02 -5.26 -12.24
CA LEU A 459 25.78 -4.73 -11.68
C LEU A 459 24.56 -5.26 -12.45
N GLY A 460 24.63 -5.35 -13.77
CA GLY A 460 23.57 -5.93 -14.59
C GLY A 460 23.30 -7.40 -14.25
N LEU A 461 24.37 -8.20 -14.06
CA LEU A 461 24.25 -9.59 -13.62
C LEU A 461 23.66 -9.69 -12.21
N ALA A 462 24.15 -8.88 -11.27
CA ALA A 462 23.65 -8.85 -9.90
C ALA A 462 22.17 -8.45 -9.85
N LEU A 463 21.76 -7.45 -10.64
CA LEU A 463 20.37 -7.03 -10.76
C LEU A 463 19.50 -8.15 -11.36
N ALA A 464 19.98 -8.82 -12.42
CA ALA A 464 19.23 -9.90 -13.07
C ALA A 464 19.03 -11.11 -12.16
N LEU A 465 20.12 -11.66 -11.61
CA LEU A 465 20.07 -12.84 -10.74
C LEU A 465 19.45 -12.52 -9.38
N GLY A 466 19.74 -11.35 -8.81
CA GLY A 466 19.17 -10.90 -7.55
C GLY A 466 17.66 -10.71 -7.64
N SER A 467 17.16 -10.11 -8.72
CA SER A 467 15.71 -9.94 -8.93
C SER A 467 15.01 -11.29 -9.11
N LEU A 468 15.61 -12.22 -9.86
CA LEU A 468 15.07 -13.58 -10.01
C LEU A 468 15.05 -14.34 -8.67
N GLY A 469 16.13 -14.25 -7.89
CA GLY A 469 16.23 -14.85 -6.57
C GLY A 469 15.18 -14.29 -5.60
N ILE A 470 15.04 -12.97 -5.52
CA ILE A 470 14.03 -12.32 -4.67
C ILE A 470 12.62 -12.68 -5.11
N ALA A 471 12.33 -12.66 -6.42
CA ALA A 471 11.01 -13.01 -6.94
C ALA A 471 10.62 -14.46 -6.60
N THR A 472 11.54 -15.41 -6.81
CA THR A 472 11.26 -16.86 -6.65
C THR A 472 11.35 -17.36 -5.22
N GLN A 473 12.35 -16.91 -4.46
CA GLN A 473 12.67 -17.46 -3.14
C GLN A 473 12.01 -16.70 -1.99
N LEU A 474 11.62 -15.44 -2.21
CA LEU A 474 11.07 -14.59 -1.16
C LEU A 474 9.65 -14.11 -1.49
N ALA A 475 9.49 -13.34 -2.57
CA ALA A 475 8.22 -12.68 -2.87
C ALA A 475 7.11 -13.67 -3.26
N ALA A 476 7.38 -14.61 -4.18
CA ALA A 476 6.39 -15.57 -4.63
C ALA A 476 5.82 -16.44 -3.50
N PRO A 477 6.62 -17.16 -2.69
CA PRO A 477 6.08 -18.00 -1.62
C PRO A 477 5.31 -17.17 -0.57
N LEU A 478 5.85 -15.99 -0.18
CA LEU A 478 5.21 -15.12 0.81
C LEU A 478 3.81 -14.67 0.33
N TYR A 479 3.70 -14.12 -0.88
CA TYR A 479 2.40 -13.64 -1.37
C TYR A 479 1.44 -14.77 -1.73
N GLN A 480 1.93 -15.91 -2.20
CA GLN A 480 1.09 -17.08 -2.48
C GLN A 480 0.47 -17.66 -1.20
N ALA A 481 1.27 -17.84 -0.15
CA ALA A 481 0.77 -18.31 1.14
C ALA A 481 -0.28 -17.34 1.70
N GLU A 482 0.01 -16.05 1.61
CA GLU A 482 -0.89 -15.00 2.11
C GLU A 482 -2.18 -14.90 1.28
N ALA A 483 -2.14 -15.16 -0.03
CA ALA A 483 -3.33 -15.26 -0.89
C ALA A 483 -4.24 -16.45 -0.49
N HIS A 484 -3.65 -17.63 -0.26
CA HIS A 484 -4.40 -18.78 0.27
C HIS A 484 -5.03 -18.46 1.64
N ARG A 485 -4.27 -17.81 2.53
CA ARG A 485 -4.77 -17.41 3.86
C ARG A 485 -5.91 -16.39 3.76
N TYR A 486 -5.74 -15.30 3.03
CA TYR A 486 -6.76 -14.25 2.93
C TYR A 486 -8.04 -14.73 2.24
N SER A 487 -7.92 -15.52 1.17
CA SER A 487 -9.10 -16.06 0.48
C SER A 487 -9.95 -16.92 1.41
N ALA A 488 -9.33 -17.80 2.21
CA ALA A 488 -10.01 -18.60 3.22
C ALA A 488 -10.61 -17.75 4.35
N ARG A 489 -9.81 -16.83 4.91
CA ARG A 489 -10.25 -16.00 6.04
C ARG A 489 -11.46 -15.15 5.66
N ARG A 490 -11.45 -14.57 4.46
CA ARG A 490 -12.56 -13.79 3.95
C ARG A 490 -13.86 -14.58 3.82
N LEU A 491 -13.81 -15.84 3.42
CA LEU A 491 -15.01 -16.69 3.35
C LEU A 491 -15.59 -16.94 4.75
N ILE A 492 -14.73 -17.17 5.74
CA ILE A 492 -15.13 -17.31 7.14
C ILE A 492 -15.79 -16.02 7.65
N ASP A 493 -15.14 -14.88 7.43
CA ASP A 493 -15.64 -13.59 7.93
C ASP A 493 -16.96 -13.19 7.24
N GLN A 494 -17.10 -13.47 5.94
CA GLN A 494 -18.36 -13.26 5.21
C GLN A 494 -19.50 -14.15 5.74
N TYR A 495 -19.21 -15.42 6.02
CA TYR A 495 -20.19 -16.32 6.63
C TYR A 495 -20.60 -15.85 8.03
N ALA A 496 -19.64 -15.44 8.85
CA ALA A 496 -19.91 -14.91 10.19
C ALA A 496 -20.76 -13.63 10.15
N ALA A 497 -20.52 -12.74 9.17
CA ALA A 497 -21.25 -11.48 9.04
C ALA A 497 -22.65 -11.63 8.44
N THR A 498 -22.87 -12.58 7.54
CA THR A 498 -24.11 -12.66 6.74
C THR A 498 -24.95 -13.91 6.99
N GLY A 499 -24.37 -14.94 7.61
CA GLY A 499 -24.97 -16.28 7.70
C GLY A 499 -25.14 -17.00 6.36
N ARG A 500 -24.65 -16.44 5.25
CA ARG A 500 -24.86 -16.99 3.90
C ARG A 500 -23.77 -17.99 3.54
N GLY A 501 -24.20 -19.14 3.00
CA GLY A 501 -23.33 -20.22 2.53
C GLY A 501 -23.40 -21.47 3.41
N GLU A 502 -22.82 -22.56 2.93
CA GLU A 502 -22.82 -23.84 3.64
C GLU A 502 -21.62 -23.92 4.60
N ARG A 503 -21.89 -23.96 5.90
CA ARG A 503 -20.86 -24.01 6.96
C ARG A 503 -19.82 -25.10 6.71
N ARG A 504 -20.26 -26.30 6.30
CA ARG A 504 -19.39 -27.44 6.00
C ARG A 504 -18.42 -27.12 4.87
N LEU A 505 -18.92 -26.63 3.74
CA LEU A 505 -18.08 -26.31 2.59
C LEU A 505 -17.04 -25.22 2.94
N ILE A 506 -17.47 -24.17 3.63
CA ILE A 506 -16.59 -23.04 4.02
C ILE A 506 -15.49 -23.51 4.96
N THR A 507 -15.85 -24.30 5.98
CA THR A 507 -14.88 -24.81 6.97
C THR A 507 -13.83 -25.71 6.31
N LEU A 508 -14.24 -26.61 5.42
CA LEU A 508 -13.32 -27.52 4.73
C LEU A 508 -12.45 -26.81 3.69
N ASN A 509 -13.02 -25.83 2.98
CA ASN A 509 -12.25 -24.96 2.08
C ASN A 509 -11.18 -24.19 2.85
N ALA A 510 -11.55 -23.60 3.99
CA ALA A 510 -10.63 -22.87 4.84
C ALA A 510 -9.50 -23.77 5.38
N LEU A 511 -9.83 -24.97 5.87
CA LEU A 511 -8.84 -25.94 6.31
C LEU A 511 -7.82 -26.26 5.21
N ASN A 512 -8.28 -26.51 3.98
CA ASN A 512 -7.42 -26.84 2.84
C ASN A 512 -6.52 -25.66 2.46
N ASN A 513 -7.07 -24.45 2.39
CA ASN A 513 -6.32 -23.25 2.02
C ASN A 513 -5.31 -22.85 3.10
N PHE A 514 -5.67 -22.88 4.39
CA PHE A 514 -4.71 -22.62 5.46
C PHE A 514 -3.61 -23.70 5.51
N SER A 515 -3.95 -24.96 5.23
CA SER A 515 -2.97 -26.05 5.11
C SER A 515 -1.99 -25.81 3.95
N ALA A 516 -2.48 -25.32 2.81
CA ALA A 516 -1.64 -24.93 1.69
C ALA A 516 -0.74 -23.73 2.04
N ALA A 517 -1.30 -22.72 2.73
CA ALA A 517 -0.57 -21.53 3.16
C ALA A 517 0.64 -21.89 4.04
N VAL A 518 0.46 -22.71 5.08
CA VAL A 518 1.58 -23.11 5.97
C VAL A 518 2.59 -24.04 5.29
N LYS A 519 2.19 -24.75 4.22
CA LYS A 519 3.10 -25.58 3.43
C LYS A 519 3.98 -24.72 2.52
N ILE A 520 3.44 -23.65 1.96
CA ILE A 520 4.16 -22.71 1.09
C ILE A 520 5.07 -21.80 1.93
N ASP A 521 4.55 -21.24 3.01
CA ASP A 521 5.30 -20.40 3.95
C ASP A 521 5.09 -20.89 5.38
N PRO A 522 5.96 -21.79 5.87
CA PRO A 522 5.89 -22.29 7.24
C PRO A 522 6.32 -21.26 8.28
N THR A 523 6.80 -20.08 7.87
CA THR A 523 7.22 -18.97 8.76
C THR A 523 6.11 -17.95 9.03
N ASN A 524 4.96 -18.09 8.38
CA ASN A 524 3.78 -17.27 8.62
C ASN A 524 3.01 -17.74 9.87
N GLY A 525 3.23 -17.06 11.00
CA GLY A 525 2.57 -17.39 12.26
C GLY A 525 1.05 -17.24 12.20
N GLN A 526 0.54 -16.25 11.47
CA GLN A 526 -0.90 -16.06 11.31
C GLN A 526 -1.56 -17.21 10.55
N ALA A 527 -0.89 -17.75 9.52
CA ALA A 527 -1.39 -18.91 8.78
C ALA A 527 -1.52 -20.16 9.68
N TRP A 528 -0.58 -20.36 10.62
CA TRP A 528 -0.67 -21.43 11.61
C TRP A 528 -1.82 -21.23 12.61
N ALA A 529 -2.04 -19.99 13.07
CA ALA A 529 -3.15 -19.67 13.96
C ALA A 529 -4.52 -19.82 13.27
N ASP A 530 -4.63 -19.36 12.03
CA ASP A 530 -5.83 -19.54 11.20
C ASP A 530 -6.09 -21.04 10.91
N LEU A 531 -5.03 -21.83 10.69
CA LEU A 531 -5.14 -23.29 10.53
C LEU A 531 -5.60 -23.99 11.81
N SER A 532 -5.08 -23.56 12.98
CA SER A 532 -5.55 -24.03 14.29
C SER A 532 -7.04 -23.76 14.46
N TYR A 533 -7.46 -22.52 14.17
CA TYR A 533 -8.87 -22.14 14.20
C TYR A 533 -9.74 -23.00 13.28
N ALA A 534 -9.34 -23.19 12.01
CA ALA A 534 -10.11 -24.01 11.07
C ALA A 534 -10.16 -25.48 11.50
N THR A 535 -9.07 -26.01 12.07
CA THR A 535 -9.01 -27.39 12.59
C THR A 535 -10.03 -27.59 13.71
N VAL A 536 -10.13 -26.65 14.65
CA VAL A 536 -11.17 -26.65 15.71
C VAL A 536 -12.57 -26.62 15.09
N GLN A 537 -12.81 -25.75 14.11
CA GLN A 537 -14.13 -25.61 13.48
C GLN A 537 -14.61 -26.88 12.76
N THR A 538 -13.71 -27.79 12.37
CA THR A 538 -14.09 -29.05 11.71
C THR A 538 -14.98 -29.93 12.59
N TRP A 539 -14.89 -29.80 13.91
CA TRP A 539 -15.75 -30.49 14.88
C TRP A 539 -17.24 -30.34 14.59
N HIS A 540 -17.66 -29.18 14.09
CA HIS A 540 -19.08 -28.91 13.83
C HIS A 540 -19.59 -29.45 12.50
N VAL A 541 -18.71 -29.98 11.64
CA VAL A 541 -19.03 -30.30 10.25
C VAL A 541 -18.55 -31.68 9.80
N GLN A 542 -17.74 -32.35 10.62
CA GLN A 542 -17.25 -33.71 10.42
C GLN A 542 -17.25 -34.47 11.76
N ALA A 543 -17.67 -35.73 11.74
CA ALA A 543 -17.49 -36.62 12.89
C ALA A 543 -15.99 -36.95 13.07
N GLY A 544 -15.50 -36.89 14.30
CA GLY A 544 -14.11 -37.19 14.61
C GLY A 544 -13.86 -37.26 16.11
N ASP A 545 -12.65 -37.65 16.50
CA ASP A 545 -12.21 -37.61 17.90
C ASP A 545 -11.88 -36.16 18.29
N LEU A 546 -12.69 -35.58 19.18
CA LEU A 546 -12.53 -34.23 19.71
C LEU A 546 -11.13 -34.01 20.29
N ARG A 547 -10.59 -35.00 21.04
CA ARG A 547 -9.27 -34.89 21.66
C ARG A 547 -8.16 -34.94 20.62
N ALA A 548 -8.32 -35.72 19.55
CA ALA A 548 -7.37 -35.75 18.44
C ALA A 548 -7.35 -34.42 17.67
N LEU A 549 -8.51 -33.83 17.40
CA LEU A 549 -8.62 -32.49 16.81
C LEU A 549 -7.95 -31.44 17.70
N GLY A 550 -8.22 -31.49 19.00
CA GLY A 550 -7.58 -30.61 19.99
C GLY A 550 -6.05 -30.72 19.99
N ARG A 551 -5.49 -31.93 20.00
CA ARG A 551 -4.02 -32.14 19.92
C ARG A 551 -3.41 -31.54 18.65
N ARG A 552 -4.08 -31.70 17.51
CA ARG A 552 -3.60 -31.13 16.23
C ARG A 552 -3.67 -29.60 16.23
N ALA A 553 -4.76 -29.04 16.75
CA ALA A 553 -4.93 -27.59 16.87
C ALA A 553 -3.94 -26.96 17.86
N GLU A 554 -3.60 -27.65 18.94
CA GLU A 554 -2.55 -27.24 19.90
C GLU A 554 -1.19 -27.17 19.21
N GLN A 555 -0.78 -28.21 18.49
CA GLN A 555 0.49 -28.22 17.73
C GLN A 555 0.58 -27.07 16.72
N GLN A 556 -0.52 -26.75 16.05
CA GLN A 556 -0.59 -25.64 15.11
C GLN A 556 -0.49 -24.29 15.83
N ALA A 557 -1.18 -24.12 16.97
CA ALA A 557 -1.09 -22.90 17.78
C ALA A 557 0.31 -22.73 18.41
N ASP A 558 0.95 -23.81 18.85
CA ASP A 558 2.33 -23.81 19.33
C ASP A 558 3.31 -23.35 18.24
N ARG A 559 3.07 -23.77 16.99
CA ARG A 559 3.87 -23.30 15.85
C ARG A 559 3.68 -21.81 15.59
N ALA A 560 2.45 -21.30 15.72
CA ALA A 560 2.16 -19.87 15.64
C ALA A 560 2.88 -19.09 16.76
N LEU A 561 2.80 -19.56 18.01
CA LEU A 561 3.46 -18.94 19.16
C LEU A 561 4.98 -18.94 19.07
N ALA A 562 5.58 -20.00 18.52
CA ALA A 562 7.02 -20.06 18.29
C ALA A 562 7.50 -19.01 17.27
N LEU A 563 6.63 -18.57 16.36
CA LEU A 563 6.93 -17.57 15.34
C LEU A 563 6.64 -16.14 15.78
N ALA A 564 5.59 -15.93 16.60
CA ALA A 564 5.28 -14.63 17.19
C ALA A 564 4.58 -14.79 18.56
N PRO A 565 5.33 -14.79 19.68
CA PRO A 565 4.77 -15.04 21.01
C PRO A 565 3.95 -13.87 21.57
N LEU A 566 4.07 -12.68 20.96
CA LEU A 566 3.39 -11.45 21.37
C LEU A 566 1.96 -11.31 20.82
N MET A 567 1.49 -12.27 20.03
CA MET A 567 0.14 -12.26 19.47
C MET A 567 -0.85 -12.92 20.44
N ALA A 568 -1.70 -12.11 21.07
CA ALA A 568 -2.72 -12.58 22.02
C ALA A 568 -3.68 -13.62 21.42
N GLU A 569 -4.03 -13.48 20.13
CA GLU A 569 -4.85 -14.45 19.41
C GLU A 569 -4.28 -15.87 19.51
N PHE A 570 -2.96 -16.04 19.39
CA PHE A 570 -2.34 -17.37 19.28
C PHE A 570 -2.46 -18.15 20.59
N TRP A 571 -2.37 -17.44 21.72
CA TRP A 571 -2.65 -18.00 23.04
C TRP A 571 -4.12 -18.43 23.17
N VAL A 572 -5.07 -17.64 22.67
CA VAL A 572 -6.48 -18.04 22.64
C VAL A 572 -6.70 -19.28 21.77
N ARG A 573 -6.05 -19.39 20.60
CA ARG A 573 -6.13 -20.59 19.76
C ARG A 573 -5.63 -21.83 20.51
N LYS A 574 -4.51 -21.72 21.23
CA LYS A 574 -3.99 -22.81 22.06
C LYS A 574 -4.95 -23.16 23.21
N GLY A 575 -5.50 -22.17 23.90
CA GLY A 575 -6.45 -22.37 25.00
C GLY A 575 -7.68 -23.17 24.56
N VAL A 576 -8.30 -22.78 23.44
CA VAL A 576 -9.45 -23.50 22.87
C VAL A 576 -9.08 -24.94 22.49
N ALA A 577 -7.89 -25.16 21.92
CA ALA A 577 -7.41 -26.49 21.57
C ALA A 577 -7.17 -27.40 22.80
N LEU A 578 -6.77 -26.82 23.94
CA LEU A 578 -6.58 -27.53 25.21
C LEU A 578 -7.92 -27.88 25.88
N ASP A 579 -8.92 -26.98 25.80
CA ASP A 579 -10.27 -27.26 26.28
C ASP A 579 -10.90 -28.47 25.56
N MET A 580 -10.72 -28.57 24.23
CA MET A 580 -11.14 -29.74 23.45
C MET A 580 -10.49 -31.07 23.89
N GLN A 581 -9.34 -31.00 24.56
CA GLN A 581 -8.63 -32.16 25.09
C GLN A 581 -9.03 -32.50 26.53
N ALA A 582 -9.97 -31.76 27.12
CA ALA A 582 -10.27 -31.80 28.55
C ALA A 582 -9.05 -31.48 29.44
N ARG A 583 -8.22 -30.51 29.01
CA ARG A 583 -7.07 -29.95 29.77
C ARG A 583 -7.32 -28.48 30.16
N PRO A 584 -8.41 -28.16 30.87
CA PRO A 584 -8.85 -26.78 31.05
C PRO A 584 -7.94 -25.92 31.93
N ALA A 585 -7.24 -26.51 32.90
CA ALA A 585 -6.30 -25.76 33.74
C ALA A 585 -5.14 -25.18 32.91
N GLU A 586 -4.66 -25.91 31.91
CA GLU A 586 -3.63 -25.43 30.97
C GLU A 586 -4.22 -24.45 29.96
N GLY A 587 -5.47 -24.68 29.53
CA GLY A 587 -6.21 -23.74 28.69
C GLY A 587 -6.37 -22.37 29.34
N GLU A 588 -6.73 -22.34 30.63
CA GLU A 588 -6.88 -21.11 31.41
C GLU A 588 -5.59 -20.28 31.46
N ILE A 589 -4.43 -20.92 31.59
CA ILE A 589 -3.12 -20.24 31.55
C ILE A 589 -2.98 -19.49 30.21
N CYS A 590 -3.37 -20.12 29.11
CA CYS A 590 -3.30 -19.51 27.79
C CYS A 590 -4.25 -18.31 27.64
N PHE A 591 -5.50 -18.42 28.10
CA PHE A 591 -6.44 -17.29 28.08
C PHE A 591 -5.94 -16.12 28.94
N LYS A 592 -5.39 -16.39 30.12
CA LYS A 592 -4.77 -15.37 30.98
C LYS A 592 -3.57 -14.72 30.31
N GLN A 593 -2.74 -15.48 29.60
CA GLN A 593 -1.62 -14.92 28.83
C GLN A 593 -2.09 -13.98 27.71
N ALA A 594 -3.17 -14.35 27.00
CA ALA A 594 -3.78 -13.48 25.99
C ALA A 594 -4.29 -12.16 26.60
N LEU A 595 -4.91 -12.22 27.77
CA LEU A 595 -5.39 -11.04 28.50
C LEU A 595 -4.26 -10.18 29.06
N GLN A 596 -3.10 -10.76 29.41
CA GLN A 596 -1.91 -10.00 29.78
C GLN A 596 -1.34 -9.23 28.59
N LEU A 597 -1.31 -9.85 27.41
CA LEU A 597 -0.81 -9.21 26.19
C LEU A 597 -1.78 -8.16 25.63
N ALA A 598 -3.09 -8.36 25.78
CA ALA A 598 -4.10 -7.50 25.17
C ALA A 598 -5.30 -7.27 26.11
N PRO A 599 -5.10 -6.58 27.25
CA PRO A 599 -6.10 -6.44 28.31
C PRO A 599 -7.32 -5.62 27.89
N GLN A 600 -7.19 -4.79 26.85
CA GLN A 600 -8.26 -3.95 26.32
C GLN A 600 -8.99 -4.57 25.12
N SER A 601 -8.74 -5.84 24.82
CA SER A 601 -9.44 -6.55 23.74
C SER A 601 -10.73 -7.19 24.24
N ARG A 602 -11.87 -6.69 23.73
CA ARG A 602 -13.19 -7.28 24.01
C ARG A 602 -13.27 -8.77 23.65
N ALA A 603 -12.58 -9.17 22.57
CA ALA A 603 -12.64 -10.54 22.05
C ALA A 603 -11.99 -11.52 23.01
N TRP A 604 -10.84 -11.18 23.59
CA TRP A 604 -10.11 -12.09 24.48
C TRP A 604 -10.82 -12.24 25.83
N TRP A 605 -11.48 -11.20 26.34
CA TRP A 605 -12.38 -11.32 27.49
C TRP A 605 -13.58 -12.23 27.22
N TYR A 606 -14.16 -12.14 26.03
CA TYR A 606 -15.23 -13.06 25.62
C TYR A 606 -14.75 -14.51 25.57
N TYR A 607 -13.58 -14.79 24.97
CA TYR A 607 -13.05 -16.15 24.91
C TYR A 607 -12.73 -16.70 26.30
N TYR A 608 -12.18 -15.89 27.20
CA TYR A 608 -11.96 -16.31 28.59
C TYR A 608 -13.30 -16.57 29.31
N ALA A 609 -14.30 -15.72 29.10
CA ALA A 609 -15.62 -15.94 29.67
C ALA A 609 -16.29 -17.22 29.14
N TYR A 610 -16.14 -17.49 27.84
CA TYR A 610 -16.64 -18.71 27.20
C TYR A 610 -15.98 -19.94 27.83
N HIS A 611 -14.66 -19.95 27.97
CA HIS A 611 -13.93 -21.00 28.68
C HIS A 611 -14.54 -21.23 30.07
N LEU A 612 -14.62 -20.19 30.90
CA LEU A 612 -15.16 -20.29 32.27
C LEU A 612 -16.61 -20.80 32.32
N SER A 613 -17.41 -20.53 31.27
CA SER A 613 -18.84 -20.91 31.22
C SER A 613 -19.09 -22.41 31.12
N GLU A 614 -18.09 -23.19 30.72
CA GLU A 614 -18.17 -24.66 30.65
C GLU A 614 -18.30 -25.29 32.06
N TRP A 615 -17.96 -24.55 33.12
CA TRP A 615 -18.02 -25.01 34.52
C TRP A 615 -19.09 -24.29 35.34
N PRO A 616 -20.15 -24.99 35.80
CA PRO A 616 -21.25 -24.39 36.56
C PRO A 616 -20.81 -23.61 37.81
N GLU A 617 -19.82 -24.11 38.53
CA GLU A 617 -19.26 -23.51 39.75
C GLU A 617 -18.51 -22.19 39.48
N ARG A 618 -18.03 -22.00 38.24
CA ARG A 618 -17.30 -20.80 37.80
C ARG A 618 -18.18 -19.78 37.10
N LYS A 619 -19.51 -20.01 37.08
CA LYS A 619 -20.50 -19.11 36.48
C LYS A 619 -20.35 -17.64 36.91
N GLY A 620 -20.00 -17.38 38.17
CA GLY A 620 -19.76 -16.02 38.67
C GLY A 620 -18.50 -15.36 38.10
N GLU A 621 -17.43 -16.13 37.85
CA GLU A 621 -16.24 -15.64 37.14
C GLU A 621 -16.54 -15.38 35.67
N ALA A 622 -17.27 -16.29 35.02
CA ALA A 622 -17.68 -16.14 33.62
C ALA A 622 -18.49 -14.86 33.41
N LEU A 623 -19.48 -14.58 34.28
CA LEU A 623 -20.27 -13.35 34.23
C LEU A 623 -19.41 -12.09 34.34
N ARG A 624 -18.44 -12.04 35.27
CA ARG A 624 -17.52 -10.90 35.42
C ARG A 624 -16.64 -10.69 34.18
N ALA A 625 -16.17 -11.77 33.56
CA ALA A 625 -15.39 -11.70 32.33
C ALA A 625 -16.25 -11.19 31.15
N VAL A 626 -17.50 -11.64 31.02
CA VAL A 626 -18.45 -11.11 30.02
C VAL A 626 -18.74 -9.62 30.28
N GLU A 627 -18.96 -9.22 31.53
CA GLU A 627 -19.19 -7.81 31.89
C GLU A 627 -17.99 -6.93 31.53
N THR A 628 -16.76 -7.44 31.73
CA THR A 628 -15.55 -6.74 31.30
C THR A 628 -15.52 -6.58 29.78
N SER A 629 -15.81 -7.65 29.02
CA SER A 629 -15.91 -7.60 27.55
C SER A 629 -16.92 -6.55 27.08
N LEU A 630 -18.13 -6.54 27.67
CA LEU A 630 -19.19 -5.59 27.34
C LEU A 630 -18.90 -4.16 27.82
N SER A 631 -18.07 -3.98 28.86
CA SER A 631 -17.59 -2.65 29.26
C SER A 631 -16.60 -2.04 28.27
N LEU A 632 -15.92 -2.88 27.47
CA LEU A 632 -15.04 -2.44 26.39
C LEU A 632 -15.83 -2.20 25.10
N ASP A 633 -16.85 -3.01 24.82
CA ASP A 633 -17.76 -2.81 23.71
C ASP A 633 -19.17 -3.33 24.05
N PRO A 634 -20.10 -2.43 24.38
CA PRO A 634 -21.47 -2.80 24.69
C PRO A 634 -22.22 -3.44 23.51
N SER A 635 -21.74 -3.24 22.27
CA SER A 635 -22.36 -3.75 21.05
C SER A 635 -21.86 -5.14 20.63
N PHE A 636 -20.95 -5.75 21.41
CA PHE A 636 -20.37 -7.04 21.06
C PHE A 636 -21.38 -8.20 21.22
N SER A 637 -22.08 -8.50 20.12
CA SER A 637 -23.25 -9.39 20.10
C SER A 637 -23.01 -10.77 20.71
N THR A 638 -21.86 -11.40 20.46
CA THR A 638 -21.53 -12.73 21.02
C THR A 638 -21.37 -12.69 22.54
N ALA A 639 -20.82 -11.61 23.10
CA ALA A 639 -20.74 -11.44 24.55
C ALA A 639 -22.12 -11.17 25.18
N VAL A 640 -23.00 -10.43 24.49
CA VAL A 640 -24.40 -10.23 24.92
C VAL A 640 -25.14 -11.56 25.00
N LEU A 641 -25.02 -12.40 23.97
CA LEU A 641 -25.64 -13.73 23.93
C LEU A 641 -25.12 -14.64 25.05
N LEU A 642 -23.80 -14.67 25.27
CA LEU A 642 -23.22 -15.45 26.36
C LEU A 642 -23.71 -14.98 27.74
N ARG A 643 -23.84 -13.66 27.95
CA ARG A 643 -24.43 -13.11 29.18
C ARG A 643 -25.85 -13.63 29.40
N GLN A 644 -26.69 -13.59 28.36
CA GLN A 644 -28.08 -14.05 28.44
C GLN A 644 -28.15 -15.54 28.79
N GLN A 645 -27.31 -16.37 28.17
CA GLN A 645 -27.21 -17.80 28.48
C GLN A 645 -26.77 -18.06 29.92
N LEU A 646 -25.81 -17.29 30.43
CA LEU A 646 -25.36 -17.41 31.81
C LEU A 646 -26.44 -16.96 32.80
N VAL A 647 -27.18 -15.88 32.53
CA VAL A 647 -28.20 -15.39 33.48
C VAL A 647 -29.49 -16.21 33.47
N ALA A 648 -29.79 -16.92 32.38
CA ALA A 648 -31.01 -17.73 32.26
C ALA A 648 -31.12 -18.76 33.41
N PRO A 649 -32.32 -18.90 34.03
CA PRO A 649 -32.58 -19.99 34.96
C PRO A 649 -32.49 -21.33 34.22
N ARG A 650 -31.81 -22.31 34.83
CA ARG A 650 -31.65 -23.66 34.28
C ARG A 650 -32.94 -24.46 34.38
#